data_AF-A0AAV5NFQ6-F1
#
_entry.id   AF-A0AAV5NFQ6-F1
#
_cell.length_a   1.000
_cell.length_b   1.000
_cell.length_c   1.000
_cell.angle_alpha   90.00
_cell.angle_beta   90.00
_cell.angle_gamma   90.00
#
_symmetry.space_group_name_H-M   'P 1'
#
loop_
_entity.id
_entity.type
_entity.pdbx_description
1 polymer ?
#
loop_
_entity_poly.entity_id
_entity_poly.type
_entity_poly.pdbx_seq_one_letter_code
_entity_poly.pdbx_strand_id
1 'polypeptide(L)'
;MRRSHLLATAAGLALACSPLAAHAQFAPAGSGGSPTAAVPGPGNANEPTESGPKEQSYFAGPSPYAPQAPGVNAANLPDIESIDPSEVPAMAPQQSANPAPGDWVAYGRDDHQTRYSPLSEITPENAGNLKVAFTYHTGSYPRPGQTNKWAAETTPIKVGDGLYMCSAMNDIMKLDPVTGKQIWRRNVDVKYHSIPYTAACKGVTYFTSSVVPEGQPCHNRLIEGTLDMRLIAVDAATGEFCPNFGHGGQVNLMQGLGESVPGFVSMTVPPPVVDGVVVVNHEVLDGQRRWAPSGVIRGYDAESGKFVWAWDVNNPTDHSQPTGNRHYSRGTPNSWAALTGDSALGLVYVPTGNSAADYYSALRSDAENKVSSAVVAIDVKTGEEKWVFQTAHKDVWDYDIGSQATLMDMPGPDGQPVPALIMPTKRGQTFVLDRRTGKPVLPVVERPAPSPGVIPGDPRTPTQPWSVGMPALRVPDLKETDMWGMSPIDQLFCRIKFRRANYVGEFTPPSVDKPWIEYPGYNGGSDWGSMSYDEKSGILIANWNITPMYDQLVTRKKADKLGLMPIDDPNFKPGGGGAEGNGAMDGTPYGIVVTPFWDQYTGMMCNRPPYGMITAIDMKHGQKVLWQHPLGTARANGPWGLPTGLPWEIGTPNNGGSVVTGGGLVFIAAATDNQIRAIDEHTGKVVWSAVLPGGGQANPMTYEANGHQYVAIMAGGHHFMMTPVSDQLVVYALPDAVK
;
A
#
# COMPACT_ATOMS: atom_id res chain seq x y z
N MET A 1 44.42 -36.27 27.67
CA MET A 1 44.42 -37.75 27.83
C MET A 1 43.12 -38.34 27.29
N ARG A 2 43.26 -39.23 26.28
CA ARG A 2 42.41 -40.36 25.81
C ARG A 2 40.87 -40.40 26.00
N ARG A 3 40.20 -40.38 24.82
CA ARG A 3 39.22 -41.35 24.22
C ARG A 3 37.92 -41.81 24.93
N SER A 4 36.79 -41.47 24.27
CA SER A 4 35.75 -42.33 23.63
C SER A 4 35.08 -43.49 24.39
N HIS A 5 33.72 -43.55 24.33
CA HIS A 5 32.95 -44.65 23.72
C HIS A 5 31.45 -44.31 23.55
N LEU A 6 30.91 -44.67 22.37
CA LEU A 6 29.48 -44.80 22.03
C LEU A 6 28.84 -46.02 22.72
N LEU A 7 27.52 -45.97 22.95
CA LEU A 7 26.60 -47.08 22.63
C LEU A 7 25.14 -46.60 22.56
N ALA A 8 24.45 -47.04 21.51
CA ALA A 8 23.06 -46.80 21.19
C ALA A 8 22.14 -47.87 21.80
N THR A 9 20.88 -47.53 22.07
CA THR A 9 19.75 -48.48 21.99
C THR A 9 18.44 -47.73 21.77
N ALA A 10 17.68 -48.18 20.78
CA ALA A 10 16.34 -47.75 20.43
C ALA A 10 15.27 -48.48 21.26
N ALA A 11 14.14 -47.83 21.54
CA ALA A 11 12.84 -48.48 21.74
C ALA A 11 11.74 -47.41 21.62
N GLY A 12 10.75 -47.66 20.75
CA GLY A 12 9.57 -46.81 20.57
C GLY A 12 8.42 -47.14 21.53
N LEU A 13 7.33 -46.40 21.33
CA LEU A 13 5.94 -46.49 21.80
C LEU A 13 5.51 -45.10 22.31
N ALA A 14 4.27 -44.63 22.25
CA ALA A 14 3.05 -44.91 21.50
C ALA A 14 2.12 -43.72 21.81
N LEU A 15 1.21 -43.39 20.89
CA LEU A 15 0.17 -42.36 21.09
C LEU A 15 -0.73 -42.70 22.29
N ALA A 16 -1.14 -41.68 23.03
CA ALA A 16 -2.39 -41.69 23.81
C ALA A 16 -3.11 -40.35 23.64
N CYS A 17 -4.21 -40.38 22.87
CA CYS A 17 -5.28 -39.39 22.93
C CYS A 17 -6.10 -39.61 24.21
N SER A 18 -6.62 -38.54 24.81
CA SER A 18 -7.76 -38.62 25.72
C SER A 18 -8.64 -37.37 25.56
N PRO A 19 -9.98 -37.53 25.52
CA PRO A 19 -10.94 -36.48 25.23
C PRO A 19 -11.47 -35.84 26.52
N LEU A 20 -12.01 -34.61 26.43
CA LEU A 20 -12.84 -34.03 27.49
C LEU A 20 -14.15 -33.54 26.90
N ALA A 21 -15.23 -34.18 27.38
CA ALA A 21 -16.61 -33.97 27.01
C ALA A 21 -17.20 -32.74 27.71
N ALA A 22 -18.00 -31.98 26.97
CA ALA A 22 -18.84 -30.91 27.48
C ALA A 22 -20.10 -31.47 28.17
N HIS A 23 -20.43 -30.93 29.35
CA HIS A 23 -21.73 -31.10 29.99
C HIS A 23 -22.60 -29.88 29.67
N ALA A 24 -23.80 -30.14 29.16
CA ALA A 24 -24.89 -29.18 29.04
C ALA A 24 -25.87 -29.37 30.22
N GLN A 25 -26.44 -28.26 30.72
CA GLN A 25 -27.76 -28.27 31.38
C GLN A 25 -28.41 -26.88 31.33
N PHE A 26 -29.75 -26.90 31.30
CA PHE A 26 -30.69 -25.91 30.77
C PHE A 26 -31.15 -24.79 31.74
N ALA A 27 -31.84 -23.80 31.15
CA ALA A 27 -32.44 -22.56 31.65
C ALA A 27 -33.54 -22.68 32.75
N PRO A 28 -34.13 -21.54 33.20
CA PRO A 28 -35.42 -21.13 32.62
C PRO A 28 -35.65 -19.60 32.41
N ALA A 29 -36.78 -19.31 31.77
CA ALA A 29 -37.22 -18.11 31.07
C ALA A 29 -37.73 -16.92 31.91
N GLY A 30 -37.85 -15.74 31.27
CA GLY A 30 -38.54 -14.55 31.79
C GLY A 30 -38.70 -13.39 30.79
N SER A 31 -39.75 -13.48 29.95
CA SER A 31 -40.60 -12.43 29.35
C SER A 31 -40.04 -11.09 28.81
N GLY A 32 -40.29 -10.85 27.51
CA GLY A 32 -41.22 -9.80 27.07
C GLY A 32 -40.66 -8.47 26.55
N GLY A 33 -40.66 -8.29 25.21
CA GLY A 33 -40.56 -6.99 24.54
C GLY A 33 -40.36 -7.11 23.03
N SER A 34 -41.40 -6.81 22.24
CA SER A 34 -41.44 -6.94 20.77
C SER A 34 -40.49 -5.97 20.04
N PRO A 35 -39.86 -6.35 18.91
CA PRO A 35 -39.20 -5.40 18.03
C PRO A 35 -40.25 -4.71 17.15
N THR A 36 -40.36 -3.39 17.26
CA THR A 36 -41.21 -2.55 16.42
C THR A 36 -40.67 -2.47 15.00
N ALA A 37 -41.61 -2.57 14.07
CA ALA A 37 -41.50 -2.55 12.62
C ALA A 37 -40.55 -1.50 12.03
N ALA A 38 -39.82 -1.92 10.99
CA ALA A 38 -39.18 -1.06 10.01
C ALA A 38 -40.21 -0.12 9.37
N VAL A 39 -39.82 1.16 9.22
CA VAL A 39 -40.59 2.18 8.52
C VAL A 39 -40.44 1.99 7.01
N PRO A 40 -41.53 1.88 6.23
CA PRO A 40 -41.45 1.87 4.76
C PRO A 40 -41.41 3.32 4.24
N GLY A 41 -40.31 3.67 3.54
CA GLY A 41 -40.20 4.91 2.77
C GLY A 41 -40.44 4.66 1.26
N PRO A 42 -41.00 5.63 0.51
CA PRO A 42 -41.72 5.37 -0.73
C PRO A 42 -40.79 5.12 -1.92
N GLY A 43 -41.12 4.09 -2.70
CA GLY A 43 -40.47 3.79 -3.98
C GLY A 43 -40.91 4.70 -5.12
N ASN A 44 -39.94 4.89 -6.04
CA ASN A 44 -39.99 5.06 -7.50
C ASN A 44 -38.88 6.05 -7.91
N ALA A 45 -38.01 5.79 -8.89
CA ALA A 45 -38.14 4.97 -10.09
C ALA A 45 -36.77 4.42 -10.59
N ASN A 46 -36.85 3.34 -11.40
CA ASN A 46 -35.81 2.71 -12.25
C ASN A 46 -34.92 1.60 -11.67
N GLU A 47 -35.49 0.63 -10.94
CA GLU A 47 -34.89 -0.71 -10.88
C GLU A 47 -35.53 -1.61 -11.98
N PRO A 48 -34.76 -2.42 -12.74
CA PRO A 48 -35.32 -3.44 -13.62
C PRO A 48 -36.03 -4.52 -12.78
N THR A 49 -37.28 -4.82 -13.10
CA THR A 49 -38.06 -5.86 -12.40
C THR A 49 -37.72 -7.25 -12.96
N GLU A 50 -36.89 -8.01 -12.25
CA GLU A 50 -36.74 -9.45 -12.53
C GLU A 50 -37.93 -10.23 -11.95
N SER A 51 -38.71 -10.87 -12.82
CA SER A 51 -39.82 -11.76 -12.47
C SER A 51 -39.37 -13.22 -12.58
N GLY A 52 -38.84 -13.75 -11.48
CA GLY A 52 -38.52 -15.17 -11.31
C GLY A 52 -38.66 -15.57 -9.84
N PRO A 53 -38.88 -16.86 -9.52
CA PRO A 53 -38.98 -17.31 -8.13
C PRO A 53 -37.64 -17.06 -7.45
N LYS A 54 -37.64 -16.17 -6.44
CA LYS A 54 -36.47 -15.88 -5.59
C LYS A 54 -36.11 -17.14 -4.80
N GLU A 55 -35.18 -17.95 -5.30
CA GLU A 55 -34.26 -18.60 -4.36
C GLU A 55 -33.62 -17.46 -3.58
N GLN A 56 -33.81 -17.44 -2.25
CA GLN A 56 -33.10 -16.51 -1.38
C GLN A 56 -31.62 -16.78 -1.53
N SER A 57 -30.99 -16.08 -2.46
CA SER A 57 -29.63 -15.61 -2.26
C SER A 57 -29.63 -14.95 -0.86
N TYR A 58 -28.72 -15.38 0.01
CA TYR A 58 -28.48 -14.74 1.31
C TYR A 58 -27.99 -13.27 1.14
N PHE A 59 -27.83 -12.78 -0.10
CA PHE A 59 -27.14 -11.56 -0.49
C PHE A 59 -28.10 -10.39 -0.74
N ALA A 60 -28.83 -9.99 0.30
CA ALA A 60 -29.37 -8.63 0.36
C ALA A 60 -28.29 -7.71 0.95
N GLY A 61 -27.24 -7.44 0.17
CA GLY A 61 -26.36 -6.31 0.46
C GLY A 61 -27.20 -5.02 0.45
N PRO A 62 -26.80 -3.99 1.21
CA PRO A 62 -27.53 -2.75 1.20
C PRO A 62 -27.66 -2.17 -0.21
N SER A 63 -28.80 -1.49 -0.45
CA SER A 63 -29.00 -0.78 -1.71
C SER A 63 -27.81 0.16 -1.95
N PRO A 64 -27.30 0.29 -3.19
CA PRO A 64 -26.30 1.32 -3.50
C PRO A 64 -26.79 2.74 -3.19
N TYR A 65 -28.10 2.91 -2.94
CA TYR A 65 -28.77 4.14 -2.54
C TYR A 65 -29.12 4.21 -1.04
N ALA A 66 -28.66 3.25 -0.24
CA ALA A 66 -28.91 3.26 1.18
C ALA A 66 -28.07 4.35 1.88
N PRO A 67 -28.64 5.06 2.87
CA PRO A 67 -27.91 6.09 3.61
C PRO A 67 -26.76 5.46 4.40
N GLN A 68 -25.77 6.29 4.75
CA GLN A 68 -24.65 5.85 5.57
C GLN A 68 -25.15 5.23 6.89
N ALA A 69 -24.67 4.02 7.19
CA ALA A 69 -25.01 3.36 8.45
C ALA A 69 -24.53 4.18 9.67
N PRO A 70 -25.29 4.22 10.77
CA PRO A 70 -24.86 4.89 12.00
C PRO A 70 -23.51 4.35 12.52
N GLY A 71 -22.63 5.24 12.97
CA GLY A 71 -21.34 4.88 13.59
C GLY A 71 -20.17 4.64 12.64
N VAL A 72 -20.37 4.73 11.31
CA VAL A 72 -19.28 4.60 10.32
C VAL A 72 -18.44 5.87 10.22
N ASN A 73 -19.09 7.03 10.32
CA ASN A 73 -18.43 8.29 10.65
C ASN A 73 -18.07 8.25 12.14
N ALA A 74 -16.93 7.63 12.46
CA ALA A 74 -16.54 7.28 13.83
C ALA A 74 -16.45 8.51 14.76
N ALA A 75 -16.11 9.68 14.21
CA ALA A 75 -16.03 10.94 14.94
C ALA A 75 -17.33 11.75 14.94
N ASN A 76 -18.40 11.27 14.29
CA ASN A 76 -19.69 11.98 14.13
C ASN A 76 -19.53 13.41 13.59
N LEU A 77 -18.58 13.61 12.67
CA LEU A 77 -18.29 14.91 12.08
C LEU A 77 -19.41 15.32 11.10
N PRO A 78 -19.86 16.59 11.10
CA PRO A 78 -20.81 17.05 10.09
C PRO A 78 -20.24 16.99 8.68
N ASP A 79 -21.13 16.99 7.70
CA ASP A 79 -20.78 17.24 6.30
C ASP A 79 -20.08 18.61 6.17
N ILE A 80 -19.14 18.71 5.23
CA ILE A 80 -18.41 19.94 4.97
C ILE A 80 -19.03 20.69 3.80
N GLU A 81 -18.97 22.01 3.85
CA GLU A 81 -19.40 22.86 2.75
C GLU A 81 -18.39 22.86 1.60
N SER A 82 -18.88 23.19 0.41
CA SER A 82 -18.04 23.35 -0.78
C SER A 82 -17.55 24.79 -0.93
N ILE A 83 -16.42 24.97 -1.59
CA ILE A 83 -15.87 26.26 -2.03
C ILE A 83 -15.65 26.21 -3.54
N ASP A 84 -15.87 27.33 -4.23
CA ASP A 84 -15.58 27.40 -5.66
C ASP A 84 -14.05 27.30 -5.88
N PRO A 85 -13.57 26.52 -6.86
CA PRO A 85 -12.14 26.43 -7.16
C PRO A 85 -11.41 27.77 -7.34
N SER A 86 -12.11 28.79 -7.85
CA SER A 86 -11.54 30.14 -8.03
C SER A 86 -11.37 30.92 -6.73
N GLU A 87 -11.99 30.47 -5.64
CA GLU A 87 -11.88 31.05 -4.30
C GLU A 87 -10.82 30.35 -3.43
N VAL A 88 -10.22 29.25 -3.91
CA VAL A 88 -9.10 28.59 -3.22
C VAL A 88 -7.93 29.59 -3.12
N PRO A 89 -7.42 29.87 -1.91
CA PRO A 89 -6.33 30.81 -1.73
C PRO A 89 -5.07 30.37 -2.49
N ALA A 90 -4.35 31.35 -3.04
CA ALA A 90 -3.06 31.08 -3.64
C ALA A 90 -2.11 30.47 -2.58
N MET A 91 -1.47 29.36 -2.94
CA MET A 91 -0.55 28.66 -2.05
C MET A 91 0.71 29.49 -1.81
N ALA A 92 1.18 29.53 -0.56
CA ALA A 92 2.51 30.06 -0.26
C ALA A 92 3.59 29.11 -0.84
N PRO A 93 4.81 29.59 -1.12
CA PRO A 93 5.92 28.70 -1.45
C PRO A 93 6.10 27.65 -0.35
N GLN A 94 5.92 26.38 -0.71
CA GLN A 94 6.10 25.27 0.22
C GLN A 94 7.57 24.87 0.28
N GLN A 95 8.01 24.39 1.44
CA GLN A 95 9.39 23.94 1.63
C GLN A 95 9.73 22.70 0.78
N SER A 96 8.73 21.90 0.42
CA SER A 96 8.88 20.69 -0.40
C SER A 96 9.28 20.96 -1.85
N ALA A 97 9.01 22.16 -2.36
CA ALA A 97 9.46 22.57 -3.69
C ALA A 97 10.98 22.72 -3.75
N ASN A 98 11.62 23.16 -2.66
CA ASN A 98 13.07 23.35 -2.56
C ASN A 98 13.55 23.09 -1.11
N PRO A 99 13.62 21.83 -0.67
CA PRO A 99 13.98 21.51 0.70
C PRO A 99 15.43 21.91 0.99
N ALA A 100 15.67 22.41 2.20
CA ALA A 100 17.03 22.58 2.71
C ALA A 100 17.79 21.24 2.64
N PRO A 101 19.12 21.22 2.39
CA PRO A 101 19.88 19.99 2.25
C PRO A 101 19.70 18.99 3.41
N GLY A 102 19.63 19.51 4.64
CA GLY A 102 19.45 18.75 5.88
C GLY A 102 18.01 18.40 6.23
N ASP A 103 17.03 18.84 5.46
CA ASP A 103 15.60 18.59 5.72
C ASP A 103 15.03 17.51 4.80
N TRP A 104 13.98 16.86 5.30
CA TRP A 104 13.17 15.87 4.61
C TRP A 104 11.71 16.23 4.80
N VAL A 105 11.15 17.03 3.91
CA VAL A 105 9.92 17.79 4.19
C VAL A 105 8.65 17.17 3.60
N ALA A 106 8.79 16.20 2.71
CA ALA A 106 7.71 15.44 2.10
C ALA A 106 7.97 13.92 2.22
N TYR A 107 6.98 13.08 1.90
CA TYR A 107 7.11 11.62 1.98
C TYR A 107 8.35 11.10 1.23
N GLY A 108 8.54 11.51 -0.04
CA GLY A 108 9.72 11.25 -0.85
C GLY A 108 10.80 12.33 -0.77
N ARG A 109 10.87 13.09 0.34
CA ARG A 109 11.73 14.25 0.61
C ARG A 109 11.32 15.57 -0.04
N ASP A 110 11.04 15.56 -1.35
CA ASP A 110 10.76 16.75 -2.18
C ASP A 110 9.47 16.57 -2.99
N ASP A 111 9.01 17.62 -3.67
CA ASP A 111 7.82 17.59 -4.54
C ASP A 111 7.95 16.55 -5.67
N HIS A 112 9.17 16.28 -6.13
CA HIS A 112 9.46 15.29 -7.17
C HIS A 112 9.48 13.84 -6.64
N GLN A 113 9.38 13.66 -5.32
CA GLN A 113 9.38 12.37 -4.63
C GLN A 113 10.61 11.51 -4.97
N THR A 114 11.77 12.14 -5.15
CA THR A 114 13.01 11.48 -5.59
C THR A 114 13.56 10.47 -4.59
N ARG A 115 13.29 10.68 -3.29
CA ARG A 115 13.93 9.97 -2.18
C ARG A 115 15.46 10.10 -2.24
N TYR A 116 15.95 11.24 -2.74
CA TYR A 116 17.37 11.58 -2.77
C TYR A 116 17.71 12.68 -1.77
N SER A 117 18.65 12.39 -0.88
CA SER A 117 19.23 13.40 0.01
C SER A 117 20.60 13.84 -0.49
N PRO A 118 20.90 15.15 -0.56
CA PRO A 118 22.24 15.63 -0.92
C PRO A 118 23.29 15.44 0.18
N LEU A 119 22.90 14.97 1.37
CA LEU A 119 23.81 14.74 2.48
C LEU A 119 24.85 13.66 2.14
N SER A 120 26.09 13.90 2.56
CA SER A 120 27.27 13.11 2.19
C SER A 120 28.24 12.89 3.34
N GLU A 121 27.81 13.09 4.59
CA GLU A 121 28.65 12.79 5.76
C GLU A 121 28.83 11.28 5.93
N ILE A 122 27.77 10.49 5.70
CA ILE A 122 27.83 9.03 5.71
C ILE A 122 28.17 8.53 4.31
N THR A 123 29.27 7.80 4.18
CA THR A 123 29.83 7.29 2.91
C THR A 123 30.16 5.80 3.01
N PRO A 124 30.44 5.09 1.90
CA PRO A 124 30.87 3.70 1.93
C PRO A 124 32.07 3.43 2.85
N GLU A 125 32.98 4.40 3.00
CA GLU A 125 34.19 4.28 3.82
C GLU A 125 33.92 4.32 5.32
N ASN A 126 32.87 5.03 5.76
CA ASN A 126 32.59 5.25 7.18
C ASN A 126 31.29 4.62 7.68
N ALA A 127 30.39 4.17 6.80
CA ALA A 127 29.10 3.57 7.16
C ALA A 127 29.22 2.36 8.10
N GLY A 128 30.34 1.63 8.04
CA GLY A 128 30.64 0.53 8.96
C GLY A 128 30.66 0.94 10.44
N ASN A 129 30.78 2.23 10.74
CA ASN A 129 30.85 2.78 12.09
C ASN A 129 29.50 3.23 12.66
N LEU A 130 28.42 3.19 11.87
CA LEU A 130 27.09 3.63 12.31
C LEU A 130 26.66 2.94 13.61
N LYS A 131 26.10 3.73 14.53
CA LYS A 131 25.53 3.29 15.80
C LYS A 131 24.10 3.80 15.92
N VAL A 132 23.30 3.13 16.74
CA VAL A 132 22.00 3.65 17.13
C VAL A 132 22.23 4.95 17.91
N ALA A 133 21.73 6.06 17.39
CA ALA A 133 21.73 7.37 18.04
C ALA A 133 20.62 7.45 19.09
N PHE A 134 19.41 7.05 18.73
CA PHE A 134 18.30 6.87 19.67
C PHE A 134 17.26 5.90 19.13
N THR A 135 16.32 5.53 19.99
CA THR A 135 15.13 4.77 19.64
C THR A 135 13.92 5.43 20.27
N TYR A 136 12.83 5.53 19.51
CA TYR A 136 11.56 6.05 20.00
C TYR A 136 10.46 4.99 19.87
N HIS A 137 9.62 4.85 20.90
CA HIS A 137 8.51 3.90 20.94
C HIS A 137 7.18 4.61 20.71
N THR A 138 6.49 4.25 19.62
CA THR A 138 5.19 4.83 19.28
C THR A 138 4.06 4.35 20.20
N GLY A 139 4.24 3.24 20.91
CA GLY A 139 3.18 2.63 21.73
C GLY A 139 2.01 2.05 20.93
N SER A 140 2.11 2.01 19.59
CA SER A 140 1.09 1.49 18.70
C SER A 140 1.41 0.04 18.31
N TYR A 141 0.71 -0.89 18.95
CA TYR A 141 0.81 -2.33 18.71
C TYR A 141 -0.51 -3.03 19.10
N PRO A 142 -0.74 -4.27 18.64
CA PRO A 142 -1.96 -5.03 18.97
C PRO A 142 -2.12 -5.20 20.48
N ARG A 143 -3.31 -4.89 21.02
CA ARG A 143 -3.64 -5.13 22.43
C ARG A 143 -3.90 -6.63 22.68
N PRO A 144 -3.73 -7.14 23.92
CA PRO A 144 -4.04 -8.53 24.24
C PRO A 144 -5.45 -8.92 23.80
N GLY A 145 -5.57 -10.06 23.10
CA GLY A 145 -6.84 -10.57 22.56
C GLY A 145 -7.25 -9.99 21.21
N GLN A 146 -6.54 -8.99 20.68
CA GLN A 146 -6.75 -8.49 19.32
C GLN A 146 -5.98 -9.34 18.30
N THR A 147 -6.57 -9.51 17.12
CA THR A 147 -5.85 -10.02 15.95
C THR A 147 -4.80 -8.98 15.55
N ASN A 148 -3.58 -9.44 15.27
CA ASN A 148 -2.53 -8.57 14.75
C ASN A 148 -2.88 -8.11 13.33
N LYS A 149 -3.05 -6.79 13.16
CA LYS A 149 -3.23 -6.09 11.89
C LYS A 149 -2.18 -5.01 11.64
N TRP A 150 -1.12 -4.93 12.45
CA TRP A 150 -0.19 -3.79 12.41
C TRP A 150 0.83 -3.95 11.28
N ALA A 151 1.02 -2.86 10.53
CA ALA A 151 2.21 -2.62 9.73
C ALA A 151 2.57 -1.14 9.82
N ALA A 152 3.53 -0.78 10.68
CA ALA A 152 3.92 0.63 10.81
C ALA A 152 4.86 1.01 9.65
N GLU A 153 4.28 1.48 8.56
CA GLU A 153 4.97 1.82 7.31
C GLU A 153 5.52 3.28 7.29
N THR A 154 5.52 3.95 8.44
CA THR A 154 5.76 5.39 8.54
C THR A 154 7.17 5.77 8.11
N THR A 155 7.25 6.74 7.20
CA THR A 155 8.45 7.52 6.91
C THR A 155 8.33 8.88 7.60
N PRO A 156 9.14 9.16 8.63
CA PRO A 156 9.14 10.47 9.27
C PRO A 156 9.53 11.59 8.30
N ILE A 157 9.10 12.81 8.59
CA ILE A 157 9.61 14.02 7.94
C ILE A 157 10.40 14.85 8.94
N LYS A 158 11.48 15.48 8.52
CA LYS A 158 12.29 16.39 9.32
C LYS A 158 12.25 17.77 8.70
N VAL A 159 11.70 18.73 9.45
CA VAL A 159 11.58 20.13 9.03
C VAL A 159 12.15 21.03 10.11
N GLY A 160 13.23 21.76 9.79
CA GLY A 160 13.90 22.63 10.74
C GLY A 160 14.33 21.89 12.01
N ASP A 161 13.70 22.20 13.14
CA ASP A 161 13.99 21.65 14.47
C ASP A 161 13.13 20.45 14.87
N GLY A 162 12.22 20.00 14.00
CA GLY A 162 11.24 18.98 14.31
C GLY A 162 11.38 17.72 13.45
N LEU A 163 11.35 16.56 14.10
CA LEU A 163 11.09 15.28 13.46
C LEU A 163 9.62 14.91 13.69
N TYR A 164 8.84 14.81 12.63
CA TYR A 164 7.40 14.55 12.66
C TYR A 164 7.09 13.18 12.10
N MET A 165 6.17 12.48 12.74
CA MET A 165 5.70 11.18 12.27
C MET A 165 4.31 10.88 12.80
N CYS A 166 3.66 9.89 12.20
CA CYS A 166 2.45 9.27 12.70
C CYS A 166 2.74 7.89 13.28
N SER A 167 1.86 7.38 14.13
CA SER A 167 1.84 5.97 14.50
C SER A 167 0.99 5.14 13.52
N ALA A 168 1.05 3.81 13.61
CA ALA A 168 0.20 2.91 12.81
C ALA A 168 -1.33 3.15 13.00
N MET A 169 -1.74 3.89 14.04
CA MET A 169 -3.12 4.26 14.33
C MET A 169 -3.36 5.78 14.18
N ASN A 170 -2.54 6.45 13.36
CA ASN A 170 -2.63 7.88 13.02
C ASN A 170 -2.36 8.90 14.14
N ASP A 171 -1.96 8.48 15.35
CA ASP A 171 -1.49 9.48 16.35
C ASP A 171 -0.26 10.22 15.80
N ILE A 172 -0.29 11.55 15.82
CA ILE A 172 0.79 12.41 15.31
C ILE A 172 1.72 12.79 16.45
N MET A 173 3.03 12.80 16.21
CA MET A 173 4.00 13.33 17.18
C MET A 173 5.05 14.22 16.53
N LYS A 174 5.58 15.15 17.34
CA LYS A 174 6.86 15.83 17.11
C LYS A 174 7.89 15.31 18.09
N LEU A 175 9.06 14.94 17.58
CA LEU A 175 10.22 14.53 18.34
C LEU A 175 11.36 15.54 18.14
N ASP A 176 12.22 15.65 19.14
CA ASP A 176 13.54 16.27 19.00
C ASP A 176 14.40 15.39 18.07
N PRO A 177 14.95 15.94 16.96
CA PRO A 177 15.62 15.15 15.94
C PRO A 177 16.99 14.57 16.38
N VAL A 178 17.53 14.96 17.53
CA VAL A 178 18.84 14.52 18.01
C VAL A 178 18.71 13.49 19.12
N THR A 179 17.73 13.69 20.01
CA THR A 179 17.55 12.88 21.22
C THR A 179 16.39 11.90 21.11
N GLY A 180 15.50 12.07 20.14
CA GLY A 180 14.26 11.30 20.03
C GLY A 180 13.23 11.61 21.11
N LYS A 181 13.48 12.61 21.95
CA LYS A 181 12.54 13.01 23.00
C LYS A 181 11.26 13.53 22.37
N GLN A 182 10.11 12.98 22.78
CA GLN A 182 8.81 13.49 22.37
C GLN A 182 8.62 14.92 22.90
N ILE A 183 8.36 15.86 21.98
CA ILE A 183 8.00 17.23 22.29
C ILE A 183 6.50 17.31 22.55
N TRP A 184 5.69 16.76 21.63
CA TRP A 184 4.25 16.64 21.78
C TRP A 184 3.73 15.39 21.05
N ARG A 185 2.53 14.95 21.44
CA ARG A 185 1.75 13.90 20.75
C ARG A 185 0.29 14.28 20.72
N ARG A 186 -0.34 14.16 19.56
CA ARG A 186 -1.78 14.25 19.37
C ARG A 186 -2.35 12.85 19.21
N ASN A 187 -3.16 12.44 20.17
CA ASN A 187 -3.96 11.23 20.01
C ASN A 187 -5.19 11.57 19.17
N VAL A 188 -5.39 10.87 18.06
CA VAL A 188 -6.49 11.13 17.12
C VAL A 188 -7.67 10.18 17.32
N ASP A 189 -7.52 9.19 18.21
CA ASP A 189 -8.56 8.28 18.70
C ASP A 189 -9.22 7.38 17.63
N VAL A 190 -8.44 6.97 16.61
CA VAL A 190 -8.85 5.95 15.64
C VAL A 190 -9.16 4.64 16.38
N LYS A 191 -10.31 4.05 16.06
CA LYS A 191 -10.81 2.83 16.71
C LYS A 191 -10.30 1.58 16.02
N TYR A 192 -10.09 0.51 16.80
CA TYR A 192 -9.63 -0.78 16.29
C TYR A 192 -10.52 -1.37 15.18
N HIS A 193 -11.83 -1.18 15.27
CA HIS A 193 -12.77 -1.68 14.24
C HIS A 193 -12.70 -0.88 12.93
N SER A 194 -12.11 0.32 12.94
CA SER A 194 -11.86 1.11 11.74
C SER A 194 -10.60 0.67 11.01
N ILE A 195 -9.76 -0.17 11.63
CA ILE A 195 -8.62 -0.75 10.94
C ILE A 195 -9.16 -1.61 9.79
N PRO A 196 -8.74 -1.33 8.55
CA PRO A 196 -9.14 -2.09 7.38
C PRO A 196 -8.45 -3.46 7.41
N TYR A 197 -7.72 -3.77 6.37
CA TYR A 197 -6.78 -4.88 6.37
C TYR A 197 -5.56 -4.60 7.26
N THR A 198 -4.93 -3.44 7.09
CA THR A 198 -3.69 -3.06 7.77
C THR A 198 -3.86 -1.76 8.57
N ALA A 199 -3.40 -1.76 9.82
CA ALA A 199 -3.17 -0.53 10.57
C ALA A 199 -1.83 0.06 10.12
N ALA A 200 -1.90 1.04 9.24
CA ALA A 200 -0.75 1.73 8.67
C ALA A 200 -0.98 3.23 8.56
N CYS A 201 0.09 3.98 8.83
CA CYS A 201 0.25 5.35 8.38
C CYS A 201 1.63 5.48 7.74
N LYS A 202 1.70 5.89 6.48
CA LYS A 202 2.96 6.00 5.74
C LYS A 202 3.69 7.31 5.97
N GLY A 203 3.04 8.36 6.46
CA GLY A 203 3.66 9.65 6.75
C GLY A 203 2.65 10.76 7.02
N VAL A 204 3.14 11.99 7.18
CA VAL A 204 2.33 13.20 7.35
C VAL A 204 2.74 14.26 6.32
N THR A 205 1.84 15.17 5.98
CA THR A 205 2.11 16.28 5.06
C THR A 205 2.37 17.56 5.82
N TYR A 206 3.53 18.19 5.63
CA TYR A 206 3.81 19.51 6.18
C TYR A 206 3.29 20.59 5.23
N PHE A 207 2.55 21.57 5.75
CA PHE A 207 1.99 22.65 4.97
C PHE A 207 2.19 24.01 5.67
N THR A 208 2.65 24.99 4.90
CA THR A 208 2.77 26.38 5.33
C THR A 208 1.62 27.20 4.75
N SER A 209 0.86 27.83 5.64
CA SER A 209 -0.30 28.65 5.32
C SER A 209 0.08 29.98 4.67
N SER A 210 -0.68 30.35 3.63
CA SER A 210 -0.60 31.67 3.00
C SER A 210 -1.52 32.70 3.66
N VAL A 211 -2.48 32.26 4.47
CA VAL A 211 -3.49 33.14 5.09
C VAL A 211 -3.27 33.34 6.59
N VAL A 212 -2.62 32.40 7.26
CA VAL A 212 -2.24 32.53 8.68
C VAL A 212 -0.86 33.20 8.76
N PRO A 213 -0.72 34.36 9.43
CA PRO A 213 0.57 35.05 9.53
C PRO A 213 1.64 34.23 10.26
N GLU A 214 2.91 34.43 9.88
CA GLU A 214 4.05 33.80 10.54
C GLU A 214 4.02 34.08 12.06
N GLY A 215 4.33 33.05 12.85
CA GLY A 215 4.31 33.10 14.30
C GLY A 215 2.93 32.94 14.94
N GLN A 216 1.84 32.87 14.16
CA GLN A 216 0.51 32.52 14.66
C GLN A 216 0.30 31.00 14.64
N PRO A 217 -0.56 30.45 15.54
CA PRO A 217 -0.95 29.06 15.52
C PRO A 217 -1.50 28.65 14.14
N CYS A 218 -1.11 27.48 13.67
CA CYS A 218 -1.45 26.90 12.36
C CYS A 218 -0.87 27.60 11.14
N HIS A 219 0.11 28.50 11.32
CA HIS A 219 0.91 28.97 10.18
C HIS A 219 1.64 27.80 9.51
N ASN A 220 2.23 26.92 10.32
CA ASN A 220 2.76 25.64 9.86
C ASN A 220 1.90 24.53 10.46
N ARG A 221 1.44 23.60 9.64
CA ARG A 221 0.59 22.50 10.07
C ARG A 221 1.02 21.17 9.49
N LEU A 222 0.62 20.11 10.17
CA LEU A 222 0.67 18.75 9.66
C LEU A 222 -0.75 18.35 9.25
N ILE A 223 -0.86 17.77 8.06
CA ILE A 223 -2.11 17.27 7.48
C ILE A 223 -1.98 15.75 7.32
N GLU A 224 -3.02 15.02 7.71
CA GLU A 224 -3.05 13.55 7.65
C GLU A 224 -4.45 13.04 7.28
N GLY A 225 -4.48 11.95 6.50
CA GLY A 225 -5.66 11.10 6.32
C GLY A 225 -5.64 9.93 7.29
N THR A 226 -6.78 9.62 7.89
CA THR A 226 -6.88 8.61 8.97
C THR A 226 -7.59 7.33 8.52
N LEU A 227 -7.32 6.22 9.22
CA LEU A 227 -7.95 4.92 8.96
C LEU A 227 -9.48 4.93 9.13
N ASP A 228 -10.02 5.89 9.91
CA ASP A 228 -11.46 6.09 10.08
C ASP A 228 -12.03 7.21 9.19
N MET A 229 -11.36 7.48 8.06
CA MET A 229 -11.82 8.38 6.99
C MET A 229 -12.08 9.81 7.46
N ARG A 230 -11.09 10.38 8.15
CA ARG A 230 -11.00 11.83 8.41
C ARG A 230 -9.76 12.41 7.78
N LEU A 231 -9.88 13.63 7.26
CA LEU A 231 -8.76 14.50 6.96
C LEU A 231 -8.57 15.45 8.15
N ILE A 232 -7.39 15.47 8.75
CA ILE A 232 -7.11 16.24 9.96
C ILE A 232 -5.95 17.21 9.75
N ALA A 233 -5.98 18.33 10.49
CA ALA A 233 -4.91 19.32 10.50
C ALA A 233 -4.55 19.73 11.94
N VAL A 234 -3.26 19.66 12.27
CA VAL A 234 -2.71 20.09 13.57
C VAL A 234 -1.57 21.07 13.39
N ASP A 235 -1.43 22.03 14.31
CA ASP A 235 -0.31 22.95 14.34
C ASP A 235 1.01 22.20 14.55
N ALA A 236 2.02 22.47 13.72
CA ALA A 236 3.28 21.74 13.76
C ALA A 236 4.08 22.01 15.05
N ALA A 237 3.94 23.19 15.66
CA ALA A 237 4.70 23.55 16.85
C ALA A 237 4.10 22.93 18.14
N THR A 238 2.78 22.83 18.22
CA THR A 238 2.03 22.50 19.45
C THR A 238 1.29 21.18 19.38
N GLY A 239 0.98 20.69 18.18
CA GLY A 239 0.14 19.53 17.94
C GLY A 239 -1.34 19.76 18.25
N GLU A 240 -1.79 20.99 18.52
CA GLU A 240 -3.20 21.32 18.69
C GLU A 240 -3.93 21.32 17.34
N PHE A 241 -5.19 20.90 17.33
CA PHE A 241 -6.01 20.94 16.11
C PHE A 241 -6.14 22.37 15.59
N CYS A 242 -6.07 22.54 14.27
CA CYS A 242 -6.27 23.83 13.64
C CYS A 242 -7.77 24.18 13.57
N PRO A 243 -8.27 25.11 14.40
CA PRO A 243 -9.71 25.27 14.60
C PRO A 243 -10.46 25.74 13.35
N ASN A 244 -9.76 26.40 12.43
CA ASN A 244 -10.33 26.93 11.18
C ASN A 244 -10.31 25.92 10.02
N PHE A 245 -9.79 24.71 10.24
CA PHE A 245 -9.76 23.65 9.24
C PHE A 245 -10.94 22.68 9.48
N GLY A 246 -11.85 22.60 8.53
CA GLY A 246 -13.07 21.80 8.64
C GLY A 246 -13.86 22.12 9.91
N HIS A 247 -14.25 21.08 10.63
CA HIS A 247 -14.95 21.15 11.90
C HIS A 247 -13.97 20.92 13.06
N GLY A 248 -13.33 22.00 13.52
CA GLY A 248 -12.41 21.94 14.66
C GLY A 248 -11.13 21.15 14.38
N GLY A 249 -10.59 21.29 13.17
CA GLY A 249 -9.36 20.63 12.72
C GLY A 249 -9.58 19.34 11.93
N GLN A 250 -10.82 19.01 11.56
CA GLN A 250 -11.18 17.70 11.00
C GLN A 250 -12.26 17.80 9.93
N VAL A 251 -12.17 16.96 8.89
CA VAL A 251 -13.15 16.85 7.80
C VAL A 251 -13.64 15.40 7.69
N ASN A 252 -14.95 15.23 7.52
CA ASN A 252 -15.58 13.94 7.28
C ASN A 252 -15.35 13.47 5.83
N LEU A 253 -14.54 12.42 5.63
CA LEU A 253 -14.31 11.84 4.30
C LEU A 253 -15.30 10.72 3.95
N MET A 254 -16.26 10.39 4.82
CA MET A 254 -17.33 9.45 4.50
C MET A 254 -18.45 10.08 3.66
N GLN A 255 -18.54 11.42 3.64
CA GLN A 255 -19.58 12.14 2.91
C GLN A 255 -19.55 11.76 1.41
N GLY A 256 -20.71 11.31 0.91
CA GLY A 256 -20.90 10.91 -0.48
C GLY A 256 -20.49 9.46 -0.82
N LEU A 257 -19.90 8.68 0.09
CA LEU A 257 -19.51 7.28 -0.19
C LEU A 257 -20.68 6.28 -0.14
N GLY A 258 -21.82 6.68 0.41
CA GLY A 258 -23.00 5.82 0.59
C GLY A 258 -22.78 4.74 1.65
N GLU A 259 -23.63 3.72 1.67
CA GLU A 259 -23.51 2.70 2.71
C GLU A 259 -22.14 2.00 2.72
N SER A 260 -21.58 1.89 3.92
CA SER A 260 -20.28 1.30 4.21
C SER A 260 -20.27 0.83 5.68
N VAL A 261 -19.23 0.10 6.08
CA VAL A 261 -18.98 -0.33 7.45
C VAL A 261 -17.55 0.05 7.86
N PRO A 262 -17.24 0.18 9.16
CA PRO A 262 -15.88 0.51 9.57
C PRO A 262 -14.84 -0.49 9.05
N GLY A 263 -13.72 0.02 8.56
CA GLY A 263 -12.64 -0.78 7.97
C GLY A 263 -12.88 -1.22 6.51
N PHE A 264 -13.99 -0.84 5.86
CA PHE A 264 -14.16 -1.09 4.42
C PHE A 264 -13.39 -0.09 3.55
N VAL A 265 -13.16 1.12 4.08
CA VAL A 265 -12.38 2.19 3.44
C VAL A 265 -11.48 2.86 4.46
N SER A 266 -10.32 3.32 4.01
CA SER A 266 -9.26 3.87 4.87
C SER A 266 -8.28 4.74 4.11
N MET A 267 -7.67 5.72 4.78
CA MET A 267 -6.49 6.40 4.28
C MET A 267 -5.24 5.90 5.02
N THR A 268 -4.24 5.45 4.26
CA THR A 268 -2.96 4.96 4.81
C THR A 268 -1.77 5.82 4.37
N VAL A 269 -1.97 6.75 3.45
CA VAL A 269 -0.95 7.61 2.82
C VAL A 269 -1.12 9.09 3.22
N PRO A 270 -0.01 9.87 3.31
CA PRO A 270 -0.11 11.31 3.42
C PRO A 270 -0.67 11.92 2.12
N PRO A 271 -1.72 12.76 2.17
CA PRO A 271 -2.24 13.42 0.98
C PRO A 271 -1.32 14.55 0.53
N PRO A 272 -0.95 14.68 -0.76
CA PRO A 272 -0.19 15.83 -1.22
C PRO A 272 -1.04 17.10 -1.20
N VAL A 273 -0.38 18.24 -1.04
CA VAL A 273 -0.98 19.55 -1.32
C VAL A 273 -0.40 20.09 -2.62
N VAL A 274 -1.27 20.37 -3.59
CA VAL A 274 -0.88 20.82 -4.93
C VAL A 274 -1.65 22.10 -5.24
N ASP A 275 -0.94 23.19 -5.48
CA ASP A 275 -1.52 24.53 -5.72
C ASP A 275 -2.67 24.91 -4.75
N GLY A 276 -2.47 24.65 -3.45
CA GLY A 276 -3.42 24.99 -2.38
C GLY A 276 -4.51 23.95 -2.12
N VAL A 277 -4.57 22.86 -2.89
CA VAL A 277 -5.57 21.80 -2.74
C VAL A 277 -4.93 20.54 -2.16
N VAL A 278 -5.46 20.06 -1.03
CA VAL A 278 -5.18 18.73 -0.48
C VAL A 278 -5.93 17.71 -1.34
N VAL A 279 -5.19 16.82 -2.02
CA VAL A 279 -5.80 15.77 -2.84
C VAL A 279 -5.87 14.48 -2.03
N VAL A 280 -7.10 13.99 -1.85
CA VAL A 280 -7.42 12.80 -1.06
C VAL A 280 -7.77 11.64 -1.97
N ASN A 281 -7.06 10.53 -1.75
CA ASN A 281 -7.37 9.18 -2.21
C ASN A 281 -7.59 8.25 -1.01
N HIS A 282 -8.05 7.01 -1.23
CA HIS A 282 -8.23 6.03 -0.16
C HIS A 282 -8.21 4.60 -0.68
N GLU A 283 -7.85 3.70 0.22
CA GLU A 283 -7.99 2.25 0.07
C GLU A 283 -9.47 1.86 0.16
N VAL A 284 -9.86 0.90 -0.66
CA VAL A 284 -11.14 0.19 -0.56
C VAL A 284 -10.79 -1.29 -0.50
N LEU A 285 -11.41 -2.06 0.40
CA LEU A 285 -11.27 -3.53 0.39
C LEU A 285 -12.07 -4.13 -0.78
N ASP A 286 -11.56 -3.99 -1.99
CA ASP A 286 -12.19 -4.32 -3.28
C ASP A 286 -12.43 -5.82 -3.51
N GLY A 287 -11.69 -6.70 -2.82
CA GLY A 287 -11.96 -8.14 -2.75
C GLY A 287 -13.25 -8.54 -2.01
N GLN A 288 -13.96 -7.61 -1.36
CA GLN A 288 -15.15 -7.90 -0.55
C GLN A 288 -16.45 -7.98 -1.37
N ARG A 289 -16.76 -6.95 -2.16
CA ARG A 289 -18.03 -6.83 -2.92
C ARG A 289 -17.79 -6.20 -4.29
N ARG A 290 -18.57 -6.60 -5.31
CA ARG A 290 -18.61 -5.91 -6.61
C ARG A 290 -18.98 -4.43 -6.45
N TRP A 291 -19.99 -4.13 -5.64
CA TRP A 291 -20.47 -2.77 -5.38
C TRP A 291 -19.92 -2.21 -4.06
N ALA A 292 -18.61 -2.35 -3.85
CA ALA A 292 -17.88 -1.73 -2.73
C ALA A 292 -17.99 -0.18 -2.76
N PRO A 293 -17.65 0.53 -1.67
CA PRO A 293 -17.58 1.98 -1.67
C PRO A 293 -16.75 2.53 -2.84
N SER A 294 -17.09 3.76 -3.27
CA SER A 294 -16.42 4.40 -4.41
C SER A 294 -14.92 4.61 -4.15
N GLY A 295 -14.10 4.44 -5.18
CA GLY A 295 -12.69 4.85 -5.20
C GLY A 295 -12.45 6.31 -5.61
N VAL A 296 -13.47 7.18 -5.45
CA VAL A 296 -13.45 8.61 -5.79
C VAL A 296 -12.20 9.34 -5.29
N ILE A 297 -11.64 10.21 -6.13
CA ILE A 297 -10.56 11.14 -5.75
C ILE A 297 -11.17 12.51 -5.48
N ARG A 298 -10.73 13.19 -4.43
CA ARG A 298 -11.36 14.46 -3.97
C ARG A 298 -10.32 15.53 -3.66
N GLY A 299 -10.63 16.76 -4.00
CA GLY A 299 -9.86 17.95 -3.63
C GLY A 299 -10.51 18.71 -2.47
N TYR A 300 -9.70 19.12 -1.50
CA TYR A 300 -10.09 19.97 -0.38
C TYR A 300 -9.16 21.17 -0.29
N ASP A 301 -9.69 22.34 0.05
CA ASP A 301 -8.86 23.53 0.28
C ASP A 301 -7.92 23.28 1.46
N ALA A 302 -6.61 23.46 1.25
CA ALA A 302 -5.62 23.23 2.30
C ALA A 302 -5.80 24.19 3.48
N GLU A 303 -6.33 25.40 3.24
CA GLU A 303 -6.51 26.41 4.28
C GLU A 303 -7.66 26.10 5.22
N SER A 304 -8.85 25.87 4.67
CA SER A 304 -10.10 25.73 5.40
C SER A 304 -10.65 24.31 5.47
N GLY A 305 -10.14 23.36 4.70
CA GLY A 305 -10.65 21.99 4.62
C GLY A 305 -11.99 21.86 3.89
N LYS A 306 -12.48 22.93 3.25
CA LYS A 306 -13.72 22.90 2.44
C LYS A 306 -13.54 22.05 1.19
N PHE A 307 -14.62 21.42 0.74
CA PHE A 307 -14.60 20.59 -0.47
C PHE A 307 -14.46 21.46 -1.72
N VAL A 308 -13.59 21.08 -2.66
CA VAL A 308 -13.36 21.81 -3.91
C VAL A 308 -13.96 21.06 -5.10
N TRP A 309 -13.58 19.80 -5.30
CA TRP A 309 -14.02 18.98 -6.44
C TRP A 309 -13.92 17.48 -6.13
N ALA A 310 -14.60 16.67 -6.95
CA ALA A 310 -14.45 15.22 -6.98
C ALA A 310 -14.23 14.71 -8.41
N TRP A 311 -13.49 13.62 -8.54
CA TRP A 311 -13.37 12.83 -9.75
C TRP A 311 -14.03 11.47 -9.52
N ASP A 312 -15.25 11.33 -10.03
CA ASP A 312 -16.05 10.11 -9.98
C ASP A 312 -15.97 9.36 -11.32
N VAL A 313 -15.45 8.13 -11.31
CA VAL A 313 -15.11 7.37 -12.52
C VAL A 313 -16.28 7.21 -13.49
N ASN A 314 -17.49 6.91 -13.01
CA ASN A 314 -18.65 6.76 -13.89
C ASN A 314 -19.44 8.08 -14.09
N ASN A 315 -19.06 9.16 -13.39
CA ASN A 315 -19.64 10.50 -13.56
C ASN A 315 -18.54 11.58 -13.71
N PRO A 316 -17.61 11.44 -14.68
CA PRO A 316 -16.37 12.24 -14.71
C PRO A 316 -16.57 13.74 -15.00
N THR A 317 -17.80 14.16 -15.33
CA THR A 317 -18.15 15.57 -15.57
C THR A 317 -18.88 16.23 -14.39
N ASP A 318 -19.28 15.46 -13.38
CA ASP A 318 -19.88 16.00 -12.15
C ASP A 318 -18.81 16.04 -11.06
N HIS A 319 -18.29 17.23 -10.81
CA HIS A 319 -17.26 17.47 -9.80
C HIS A 319 -17.83 17.85 -8.43
N SER A 320 -19.15 17.78 -8.25
CA SER A 320 -19.79 18.18 -7.00
C SER A 320 -19.64 17.14 -5.90
N GLN A 321 -19.82 17.57 -4.65
CA GLN A 321 -19.97 16.65 -3.53
C GLN A 321 -21.42 16.18 -3.44
N PRO A 322 -21.68 14.85 -3.45
CA PRO A 322 -23.02 14.33 -3.24
C PRO A 322 -23.56 14.74 -1.87
N THR A 323 -24.85 15.05 -1.85
CA THR A 323 -25.61 15.43 -0.65
C THR A 323 -26.88 14.58 -0.53
N GLY A 324 -27.36 14.38 0.70
CA GLY A 324 -28.51 13.53 0.97
C GLY A 324 -28.26 12.07 0.58
N ASN A 325 -29.17 11.48 -0.19
CA ASN A 325 -29.09 10.07 -0.63
C ASN A 325 -28.34 9.89 -1.96
N ARG A 326 -27.65 10.93 -2.46
CA ARG A 326 -26.77 10.79 -3.63
C ARG A 326 -25.39 10.34 -3.17
N HIS A 327 -24.75 9.49 -3.96
CA HIS A 327 -23.43 8.94 -3.67
C HIS A 327 -22.59 8.86 -4.95
N TYR A 328 -21.28 8.81 -4.78
CA TYR A 328 -20.33 8.53 -5.85
C TYR A 328 -20.50 7.11 -6.38
N SER A 329 -20.01 6.87 -7.60
CA SER A 329 -20.13 5.58 -8.25
C SER A 329 -19.42 4.48 -7.48
N ARG A 330 -20.13 3.39 -7.20
CA ARG A 330 -19.64 2.25 -6.41
C ARG A 330 -18.88 1.25 -7.26
N GLY A 331 -17.98 0.50 -6.63
CA GLY A 331 -17.21 -0.57 -7.25
C GLY A 331 -16.11 -0.12 -8.20
N THR A 332 -15.87 1.20 -8.31
CA THR A 332 -14.85 1.77 -9.20
C THR A 332 -13.43 1.46 -8.70
N PRO A 333 -12.40 1.56 -9.56
CA PRO A 333 -11.01 1.48 -9.12
C PRO A 333 -10.72 2.39 -7.93
N ASN A 334 -10.02 1.87 -6.92
CA ASN A 334 -9.52 2.66 -5.80
C ASN A 334 -8.11 3.21 -6.09
N SER A 335 -7.60 4.04 -5.20
CA SER A 335 -6.18 4.46 -5.20
C SER A 335 -5.71 4.48 -3.76
N TRP A 336 -4.94 3.47 -3.37
CA TRP A 336 -4.39 3.34 -2.01
C TRP A 336 -2.93 3.80 -1.91
N ALA A 337 -2.23 3.92 -3.04
CA ALA A 337 -0.85 4.35 -3.14
C ALA A 337 -0.67 5.86 -2.90
N ALA A 338 0.53 6.29 -2.51
CA ALA A 338 0.78 7.73 -2.32
C ALA A 338 0.75 8.44 -3.68
N LEU A 339 0.11 9.61 -3.70
CA LEU A 339 -0.01 10.45 -4.89
C LEU A 339 1.26 11.30 -5.09
N THR A 340 1.46 11.80 -6.30
CA THR A 340 2.51 12.79 -6.61
C THR A 340 1.89 13.98 -7.31
N GLY A 341 2.22 15.19 -6.86
CA GLY A 341 1.74 16.45 -7.43
C GLY A 341 2.81 17.20 -8.18
N ASP A 342 2.40 17.98 -9.18
CA ASP A 342 3.24 18.96 -9.87
C ASP A 342 2.49 20.30 -9.88
N SER A 343 2.81 21.17 -8.92
CA SER A 343 2.18 22.49 -8.79
C SER A 343 2.49 23.41 -9.97
N ALA A 344 3.60 23.19 -10.70
CA ALA A 344 3.93 23.99 -11.87
C ALA A 344 3.01 23.66 -13.07
N LEU A 345 2.55 22.41 -13.15
CA LEU A 345 1.58 21.96 -14.15
C LEU A 345 0.13 22.04 -13.67
N GLY A 346 -0.11 22.21 -12.36
CA GLY A 346 -1.44 22.13 -11.77
C GLY A 346 -2.04 20.72 -11.83
N LEU A 347 -1.18 19.69 -11.83
CA LEU A 347 -1.59 18.29 -11.99
C LEU A 347 -1.27 17.46 -10.76
N VAL A 348 -2.14 16.48 -10.47
CA VAL A 348 -1.86 15.37 -9.56
C VAL A 348 -1.91 14.05 -10.32
N TYR A 349 -0.96 13.16 -10.05
CA TYR A 349 -0.85 11.85 -10.67
C TYR A 349 -1.38 10.79 -9.71
N VAL A 350 -2.46 10.14 -10.13
CA VAL A 350 -3.21 9.14 -9.38
C VAL A 350 -2.90 7.75 -9.94
N PRO A 351 -2.07 6.96 -9.26
CA PRO A 351 -1.97 5.53 -9.51
C PRO A 351 -3.25 4.82 -9.02
N THR A 352 -3.91 4.07 -9.89
CA THR A 352 -5.16 3.36 -9.58
C THR A 352 -4.94 1.86 -9.48
N GLY A 353 -5.76 1.24 -8.63
CA GLY A 353 -5.89 -0.20 -8.52
C GLY A 353 -6.90 -0.80 -9.49
N ASN A 354 -7.34 -2.01 -9.20
CA ASN A 354 -8.42 -2.66 -9.90
C ASN A 354 -9.81 -2.19 -9.44
N SER A 355 -10.83 -2.37 -10.29
CA SER A 355 -12.23 -2.19 -9.85
C SER A 355 -12.68 -3.42 -9.09
N ALA A 356 -13.33 -3.21 -7.95
CA ALA A 356 -13.97 -4.27 -7.19
C ALA A 356 -14.95 -5.03 -8.10
N ALA A 357 -15.02 -6.34 -8.19
CA ALA A 357 -14.21 -7.35 -7.56
C ALA A 357 -12.92 -7.63 -8.34
N ASP A 358 -11.81 -7.80 -7.63
CA ASP A 358 -10.43 -7.78 -8.15
C ASP A 358 -10.16 -8.79 -9.28
N TYR A 359 -10.63 -10.02 -9.10
CA TYR A 359 -10.33 -11.16 -9.98
C TYR A 359 -11.43 -11.48 -11.01
N TYR A 360 -12.44 -10.61 -11.17
CA TYR A 360 -13.54 -10.83 -12.12
C TYR A 360 -14.03 -9.52 -12.74
N SER A 361 -13.89 -9.37 -14.07
CA SER A 361 -14.12 -8.07 -14.72
C SER A 361 -15.35 -7.99 -15.62
N ALA A 362 -16.19 -9.03 -15.69
CA ALA A 362 -17.34 -9.06 -16.59
C ALA A 362 -18.42 -8.02 -16.25
N LEU A 363 -18.45 -7.56 -15.00
CA LEU A 363 -19.42 -6.59 -14.48
C LEU A 363 -18.87 -5.16 -14.41
N ARG A 364 -17.63 -4.93 -14.88
CA ARG A 364 -17.00 -3.60 -14.89
C ARG A 364 -17.49 -2.80 -16.10
N SER A 365 -17.81 -1.53 -15.90
CA SER A 365 -18.15 -0.59 -16.97
C SER A 365 -16.93 -0.31 -17.86
N ASP A 366 -17.16 0.28 -19.02
CA ASP A 366 -16.06 0.73 -19.90
C ASP A 366 -15.25 1.85 -19.23
N ALA A 367 -15.89 2.71 -18.42
CA ALA A 367 -15.20 3.77 -17.68
C ALA A 367 -14.29 3.19 -16.57
N GLU A 368 -14.77 2.18 -15.84
CA GLU A 368 -13.96 1.43 -14.88
C GLU A 368 -12.76 0.75 -15.56
N ASN A 369 -13.01 0.05 -16.68
CA ASN A 369 -11.94 -0.63 -17.41
C ASN A 369 -10.92 0.33 -18.03
N LYS A 370 -11.28 1.57 -18.35
CA LYS A 370 -10.38 2.60 -18.89
C LYS A 370 -9.33 3.04 -17.87
N VAL A 371 -9.70 3.09 -16.59
CA VAL A 371 -8.87 3.67 -15.51
C VAL A 371 -8.45 2.64 -14.45
N SER A 372 -8.71 1.36 -14.67
CA SER A 372 -8.17 0.27 -13.84
C SER A 372 -6.69 0.06 -14.13
N SER A 373 -5.90 -0.14 -13.07
CA SER A 373 -4.45 -0.44 -13.14
C SER A 373 -3.73 0.56 -14.06
N ALA A 374 -3.92 1.85 -13.76
CA ALA A 374 -3.58 2.96 -14.61
C ALA A 374 -2.99 4.14 -13.83
N VAL A 375 -2.29 5.03 -14.53
CA VAL A 375 -1.93 6.35 -14.00
C VAL A 375 -2.88 7.36 -14.63
N VAL A 376 -3.57 8.13 -13.79
CA VAL A 376 -4.49 9.18 -14.20
C VAL A 376 -3.91 10.52 -13.78
N ALA A 377 -3.80 11.48 -14.69
CA ALA A 377 -3.53 12.86 -14.32
C ALA A 377 -4.83 13.65 -14.19
N ILE A 378 -4.98 14.31 -13.06
CA ILE A 378 -6.14 15.14 -12.73
C ILE A 378 -5.67 16.58 -12.55
N ASP A 379 -6.44 17.51 -13.10
CA ASP A 379 -6.26 18.93 -12.83
C ASP A 379 -6.70 19.28 -11.42
N VAL A 380 -5.78 19.83 -10.65
CA VAL A 380 -5.97 20.01 -9.22
C VAL A 380 -6.95 21.13 -8.88
N LYS A 381 -7.33 21.99 -9.83
CA LYS A 381 -8.34 23.02 -9.60
C LYS A 381 -9.72 22.54 -9.96
N THR A 382 -9.86 21.79 -11.04
CA THR A 382 -11.17 21.45 -11.59
C THR A 382 -11.62 20.03 -11.27
N GLY A 383 -10.70 19.11 -10.95
CA GLY A 383 -10.99 17.68 -10.87
C GLY A 383 -11.12 16.99 -12.24
N GLU A 384 -10.79 17.68 -13.33
CA GLU A 384 -10.88 17.15 -14.69
C GLU A 384 -9.76 16.14 -14.98
N GLU A 385 -10.13 14.99 -15.54
CA GLU A 385 -9.18 14.02 -16.09
C GLU A 385 -8.46 14.60 -17.31
N LYS A 386 -7.14 14.76 -17.24
CA LYS A 386 -6.33 15.29 -18.35
C LYS A 386 -5.77 14.20 -19.26
N TRP A 387 -5.32 13.10 -18.68
CA TRP A 387 -4.87 11.94 -19.43
C TRP A 387 -4.89 10.68 -18.56
N VAL A 388 -4.93 9.52 -19.23
CA VAL A 388 -4.88 8.19 -18.62
C VAL A 388 -3.87 7.34 -19.35
N PHE A 389 -3.04 6.60 -18.62
CA PHE A 389 -2.14 5.59 -19.15
C PHE A 389 -2.34 4.26 -18.41
N GLN A 390 -2.79 3.22 -19.10
CA GLN A 390 -2.98 1.90 -18.50
C GLN A 390 -1.68 1.10 -18.48
N THR A 391 -1.38 0.47 -17.35
CA THR A 391 -0.25 -0.47 -17.22
C THR A 391 -0.68 -1.92 -17.33
N ALA A 392 -1.98 -2.22 -17.20
CA ALA A 392 -2.57 -3.51 -17.51
C ALA A 392 -4.00 -3.32 -18.04
N HIS A 393 -4.35 -4.01 -19.11
CA HIS A 393 -5.69 -3.99 -19.67
C HIS A 393 -6.56 -5.08 -19.05
N LYS A 394 -7.80 -4.72 -18.65
CA LYS A 394 -8.78 -5.62 -18.00
C LYS A 394 -8.11 -6.51 -16.96
N ASP A 395 -7.46 -5.89 -15.99
CA ASP A 395 -6.73 -6.56 -14.93
C ASP A 395 -7.64 -7.47 -14.09
N VAL A 396 -7.20 -8.70 -13.83
CA VAL A 396 -7.86 -9.70 -12.96
C VAL A 396 -6.80 -10.49 -12.17
N TRP A 397 -5.69 -9.81 -11.85
CA TRP A 397 -4.52 -10.37 -11.17
C TRP A 397 -4.07 -9.49 -9.99
N ASP A 398 -4.87 -8.49 -9.61
CA ASP A 398 -4.49 -7.48 -8.61
C ASP A 398 -3.10 -6.87 -8.93
N TYR A 399 -2.92 -6.44 -10.18
CA TYR A 399 -1.76 -5.67 -10.61
C TYR A 399 -2.00 -4.16 -10.46
N ASP A 400 -2.55 -3.79 -9.32
CA ASP A 400 -2.63 -2.43 -8.81
C ASP A 400 -1.32 -1.66 -9.01
N ILE A 401 -1.44 -0.37 -9.30
CA ILE A 401 -0.28 0.51 -9.23
C ILE A 401 -0.08 0.92 -7.76
N GLY A 402 0.64 0.08 -7.02
CA GLY A 402 0.94 0.33 -5.60
C GLY A 402 1.97 1.43 -5.36
N SER A 403 2.80 1.76 -6.37
CA SER A 403 3.91 2.71 -6.22
C SER A 403 3.49 4.18 -6.37
N GLN A 404 4.18 5.05 -5.62
CA GLN A 404 4.19 6.49 -5.86
C GLN A 404 5.02 6.82 -7.10
N ALA A 405 4.56 7.79 -7.88
CA ALA A 405 5.29 8.27 -9.04
C ALA A 405 6.53 9.10 -8.63
N THR A 406 7.66 8.89 -9.33
CA THR A 406 8.85 9.75 -9.19
C THR A 406 8.95 10.69 -10.39
N LEU A 407 9.07 11.99 -10.14
CA LEU A 407 9.24 12.99 -11.19
C LEU A 407 10.73 13.24 -11.45
N MET A 408 11.09 13.35 -12.72
CA MET A 408 12.44 13.75 -13.13
C MET A 408 12.39 14.43 -14.49
N ASP A 409 13.47 15.11 -14.85
CA ASP A 409 13.63 15.60 -16.21
C ASP A 409 14.58 14.68 -16.98
N MET A 410 14.14 14.19 -18.13
CA MET A 410 14.92 13.33 -19.00
C MET A 410 15.47 14.09 -20.20
N PRO A 411 16.63 13.71 -20.74
CA PRO A 411 17.09 14.27 -22.00
C PRO A 411 16.14 13.89 -23.15
N GLY A 412 15.55 14.89 -23.79
CA GLY A 412 14.68 14.71 -24.96
C GLY A 412 15.45 14.44 -26.25
N PRO A 413 14.78 13.96 -27.31
CA PRO A 413 15.40 13.68 -28.61
C PRO A 413 16.06 14.90 -29.28
N ASP A 414 15.59 16.11 -28.94
CA ASP A 414 16.07 17.40 -29.43
C ASP A 414 17.06 18.09 -28.47
N GLY A 415 17.44 17.40 -27.39
CA GLY A 415 18.31 17.93 -26.33
C GLY A 415 17.60 18.82 -25.30
N GLN A 416 16.29 19.07 -25.44
CA GLN A 416 15.51 19.75 -24.40
C GLN A 416 15.07 18.76 -23.32
N PRO A 417 14.99 19.17 -22.05
CA PRO A 417 14.49 18.29 -21.00
C PRO A 417 13.00 17.98 -21.23
N VAL A 418 12.67 16.69 -21.20
CA VAL A 418 11.29 16.20 -21.15
C VAL A 418 10.91 16.00 -19.69
N PRO A 419 9.87 16.70 -19.19
CA PRO A 419 9.38 16.49 -17.84
C PRO A 419 8.73 15.10 -17.77
N ALA A 420 9.42 14.16 -17.13
CA ALA A 420 9.06 12.77 -17.09
C ALA A 420 8.50 12.37 -15.72
N LEU A 421 7.73 11.29 -15.74
CA LEU A 421 7.20 10.57 -14.60
C LEU A 421 7.60 9.11 -14.74
N ILE A 422 8.22 8.54 -13.70
CA ILE A 422 8.55 7.12 -13.58
C ILE A 422 7.43 6.44 -12.82
N MET A 423 6.84 5.41 -13.42
CA MET A 423 5.83 4.58 -12.79
C MET A 423 6.24 3.10 -12.81
N PRO A 424 6.75 2.59 -11.68
CA PRO A 424 6.98 1.16 -11.50
C PRO A 424 5.68 0.42 -11.15
N THR A 425 5.64 -0.88 -11.41
CA THR A 425 4.40 -1.68 -11.32
C THR A 425 4.63 -3.04 -10.68
N LYS A 426 3.55 -3.65 -10.16
CA LYS A 426 3.54 -5.01 -9.62
C LYS A 426 3.94 -6.10 -10.65
N ARG A 427 3.88 -5.76 -11.94
CA ARG A 427 4.32 -6.64 -13.04
C ARG A 427 5.83 -6.68 -13.25
N GLY A 428 6.60 -5.85 -12.53
CA GLY A 428 8.03 -5.66 -12.79
C GLY A 428 8.31 -4.87 -14.06
N GLN A 429 7.33 -4.10 -14.54
CA GLN A 429 7.49 -3.12 -15.62
C GLN A 429 7.69 -1.72 -15.02
N THR A 430 8.54 -0.93 -15.64
CA THR A 430 8.70 0.51 -15.31
C THR A 430 8.34 1.34 -16.52
N PHE A 431 7.25 2.09 -16.44
CA PHE A 431 6.82 3.01 -17.49
C PHE A 431 7.39 4.40 -17.24
N VAL A 432 7.79 5.07 -18.31
CA VAL A 432 8.32 6.44 -18.24
C VAL A 432 7.52 7.31 -19.19
N LEU A 433 6.77 8.25 -18.64
CA LEU A 433 5.74 9.02 -19.34
C LEU A 433 6.08 10.51 -19.29
N ASP A 434 5.76 11.26 -20.35
CA ASP A 434 5.77 12.72 -20.31
C ASP A 434 4.63 13.15 -19.39
N ARG A 435 4.97 13.73 -18.24
CA ARG A 435 4.03 13.97 -17.15
C ARG A 435 2.97 15.03 -17.49
N ARG A 436 3.12 15.75 -18.61
CA ARG A 436 2.12 16.69 -19.12
C ARG A 436 1.04 15.99 -19.94
N THR A 437 1.36 14.87 -20.59
CA THR A 437 0.52 14.26 -21.64
C THR A 437 0.21 12.78 -21.45
N GLY A 438 0.90 12.09 -20.54
CA GLY A 438 0.79 10.65 -20.34
C GLY A 438 1.40 9.81 -21.46
N LYS A 439 2.00 10.44 -22.49
CA LYS A 439 2.62 9.72 -23.61
C LYS A 439 3.95 9.12 -23.17
N PRO A 440 4.28 7.88 -23.56
CA PRO A 440 5.58 7.29 -23.23
C PRO A 440 6.75 8.12 -23.77
N VAL A 441 7.71 8.44 -22.89
CA VAL A 441 9.03 8.98 -23.26
C VAL A 441 9.92 7.87 -23.79
N LEU A 442 9.84 6.70 -23.16
CA LEU A 442 10.54 5.49 -23.57
C LEU A 442 9.58 4.53 -24.28
N PRO A 443 10.05 3.71 -25.25
CA PRO A 443 9.18 2.85 -26.04
C PRO A 443 8.32 1.89 -25.21
N VAL A 444 7.01 1.88 -25.52
CA VAL A 444 6.03 0.91 -25.03
C VAL A 444 5.44 0.19 -26.23
N VAL A 445 5.28 -1.13 -26.13
CA VAL A 445 4.69 -1.96 -27.20
C VAL A 445 3.58 -2.84 -26.66
N GLU A 446 2.52 -2.99 -27.45
CA GLU A 446 1.50 -4.00 -27.22
C GLU A 446 2.06 -5.38 -27.60
N ARG A 447 1.99 -6.35 -26.68
CA ARG A 447 2.35 -7.75 -26.97
C ARG A 447 1.16 -8.66 -26.77
N PRO A 448 1.06 -9.77 -27.54
CA PRO A 448 0.04 -10.79 -27.30
C PRO A 448 0.06 -11.27 -25.85
N ALA A 449 -1.11 -11.40 -25.25
CA ALA A 449 -1.33 -11.99 -23.94
C ALA A 449 -2.26 -13.21 -24.06
N PRO A 450 -2.23 -14.16 -23.11
CA PRO A 450 -3.12 -15.32 -23.12
C PRO A 450 -4.60 -14.93 -23.26
N SER A 451 -5.21 -15.29 -24.38
CA SER A 451 -6.60 -14.94 -24.76
C SER A 451 -7.19 -15.99 -25.73
N PRO A 452 -8.52 -16.25 -25.74
CA PRO A 452 -9.53 -15.73 -24.81
C PRO A 452 -9.38 -16.34 -23.41
N GLY A 453 -9.82 -15.61 -22.39
CA GLY A 453 -9.96 -16.16 -21.03
C GLY A 453 -10.94 -17.35 -21.00
N VAL A 454 -10.86 -18.18 -19.96
CA VAL A 454 -11.70 -19.39 -19.82
C VAL A 454 -12.97 -19.17 -19.00
N ILE A 455 -13.15 -17.96 -18.44
CA ILE A 455 -14.31 -17.61 -17.62
C ILE A 455 -15.47 -17.14 -18.53
N PRO A 456 -16.66 -17.77 -18.44
CA PRO A 456 -17.81 -17.39 -19.25
C PRO A 456 -18.19 -15.91 -19.06
N GLY A 457 -18.38 -15.21 -20.18
CA GLY A 457 -18.79 -13.80 -20.19
C GLY A 457 -17.69 -12.80 -19.81
N ASP A 458 -16.45 -13.26 -19.54
CA ASP A 458 -15.37 -12.39 -19.07
C ASP A 458 -14.12 -12.39 -19.97
N PRO A 459 -14.22 -11.93 -21.23
CA PRO A 459 -13.11 -12.02 -22.19
C PRO A 459 -11.90 -11.18 -21.75
N ARG A 460 -10.69 -11.72 -22.00
CA ARG A 460 -9.41 -11.00 -21.85
C ARG A 460 -9.06 -10.23 -23.11
N THR A 461 -8.32 -9.14 -22.96
CA THR A 461 -7.77 -8.40 -24.10
C THR A 461 -6.75 -9.26 -24.85
N PRO A 462 -6.60 -9.09 -26.17
CA PRO A 462 -5.65 -9.87 -26.96
C PRO A 462 -4.19 -9.44 -26.71
N THR A 463 -3.98 -8.22 -26.22
CA THR A 463 -2.65 -7.65 -25.93
C THR A 463 -2.60 -6.97 -24.57
N GLN A 464 -1.37 -6.75 -24.12
CA GLN A 464 -1.01 -6.01 -22.91
C GLN A 464 0.14 -5.05 -23.24
N PRO A 465 0.27 -3.92 -22.51
CA PRO A 465 1.37 -2.98 -22.71
C PRO A 465 2.66 -3.49 -22.05
N TRP A 466 3.79 -3.29 -22.72
CA TRP A 466 5.13 -3.65 -22.23
C TRP A 466 6.07 -2.47 -22.37
N SER A 467 6.73 -2.10 -21.27
CA SER A 467 7.82 -1.14 -21.31
C SER A 467 9.07 -1.83 -21.83
N VAL A 468 9.47 -1.49 -23.06
CA VAL A 468 10.66 -2.11 -23.71
C VAL A 468 11.84 -1.15 -23.77
N GLY A 469 11.65 0.11 -23.39
CA GLY A 469 12.73 1.07 -23.18
C GLY A 469 13.37 1.02 -21.79
N MET A 470 12.74 0.35 -20.82
CA MET A 470 13.30 0.10 -19.49
C MET A 470 13.68 -1.37 -19.33
N PRO A 471 14.69 -1.71 -18.50
CA PRO A 471 14.92 -3.08 -18.07
C PRO A 471 13.67 -3.64 -17.38
N ALA A 472 13.26 -4.84 -17.77
CA ALA A 472 12.19 -5.54 -17.06
C ALA A 472 12.73 -6.09 -15.73
N LEU A 473 12.09 -5.72 -14.62
CA LEU A 473 12.36 -6.21 -13.27
C LEU A 473 11.63 -7.52 -13.04
N ARG A 474 12.02 -8.54 -13.81
CA ARG A 474 11.43 -9.88 -13.76
C ARG A 474 12.46 -10.95 -14.02
N VAL A 475 12.12 -12.18 -13.64
CA VAL A 475 12.89 -13.38 -14.00
C VAL A 475 12.12 -14.21 -15.03
N PRO A 476 12.73 -15.23 -15.67
CA PRO A 476 12.03 -16.07 -16.64
C PRO A 476 10.79 -16.76 -16.05
N ASP A 477 9.82 -17.08 -16.92
CA ASP A 477 8.62 -17.84 -16.55
C ASP A 477 8.99 -19.17 -15.87
N LEU A 478 8.16 -19.56 -14.90
CA LEU A 478 8.38 -20.76 -14.10
C LEU A 478 8.30 -22.03 -14.94
N LYS A 479 9.24 -22.93 -14.71
CA LYS A 479 9.22 -24.29 -15.24
C LYS A 479 9.09 -25.26 -14.08
N GLU A 480 8.66 -26.48 -14.39
CA GLU A 480 8.64 -27.54 -13.39
C GLU A 480 10.03 -27.79 -12.77
N THR A 481 11.11 -27.54 -13.52
CA THR A 481 12.49 -27.63 -13.02
C THR A 481 12.86 -26.56 -11.99
N ASP A 482 12.11 -25.46 -11.91
CA ASP A 482 12.29 -24.44 -10.88
C ASP A 482 11.61 -24.82 -9.57
N MET A 483 10.84 -25.91 -9.53
CA MET A 483 10.22 -26.40 -8.32
C MET A 483 11.27 -26.98 -7.37
N TRP A 484 11.25 -26.48 -6.14
CA TRP A 484 12.23 -26.81 -5.11
C TRP A 484 11.53 -27.07 -3.76
N GLY A 485 12.34 -27.37 -2.77
CA GLY A 485 11.99 -27.29 -1.36
C GLY A 485 13.16 -27.79 -0.52
N MET A 486 13.08 -27.67 0.81
CA MET A 486 14.20 -28.03 1.70
C MET A 486 14.51 -29.54 1.68
N SER A 487 13.56 -30.36 1.24
CA SER A 487 13.70 -31.81 1.10
C SER A 487 13.20 -32.32 -0.26
N PRO A 488 13.56 -33.56 -0.66
CA PRO A 488 12.98 -34.20 -1.83
C PRO A 488 11.45 -34.35 -1.76
N ILE A 489 10.84 -34.36 -0.57
CA ILE A 489 9.39 -34.45 -0.39
C ILE A 489 8.73 -33.12 -0.75
N ASP A 490 9.26 -32.00 -0.25
CA ASP A 490 8.78 -30.66 -0.61
C ASP A 490 8.89 -30.46 -2.12
N GLN A 491 10.05 -30.81 -2.70
CA GLN A 491 10.25 -30.71 -4.15
C GLN A 491 9.23 -31.55 -4.93
N LEU A 492 8.96 -32.80 -4.50
CA LEU A 492 7.94 -33.64 -5.12
C LEU A 492 6.54 -33.01 -5.00
N PHE A 493 6.18 -32.54 -3.80
CA PHE A 493 4.90 -31.88 -3.56
C PHE A 493 4.72 -30.66 -4.47
N CYS A 494 5.72 -29.78 -4.51
CA CYS A 494 5.70 -28.56 -5.32
C CYS A 494 5.63 -28.85 -6.82
N ARG A 495 6.31 -29.90 -7.32
CA ARG A 495 6.15 -30.37 -8.71
C ARG A 495 4.72 -30.85 -9.01
N ILE A 496 4.12 -31.60 -8.08
CA ILE A 496 2.73 -32.04 -8.22
C ILE A 496 1.78 -30.82 -8.21
N LYS A 497 2.01 -29.86 -7.30
CA LYS A 497 1.22 -28.63 -7.19
C LYS A 497 1.31 -27.80 -8.48
N PHE A 498 2.51 -27.62 -9.04
CA PHE A 498 2.74 -26.96 -10.33
C PHE A 498 1.98 -27.64 -11.47
N ARG A 499 2.09 -28.96 -11.60
CA ARG A 499 1.39 -29.73 -12.66
C ARG A 499 -0.13 -29.73 -12.55
N ARG A 500 -0.68 -29.47 -11.36
CA ARG A 500 -2.12 -29.35 -11.13
C ARG A 500 -2.66 -27.97 -11.43
N ALA A 501 -1.79 -26.98 -11.59
CA ALA A 501 -2.16 -25.61 -11.87
C ALA A 501 -2.28 -25.34 -13.38
N ASN A 502 -3.05 -24.32 -13.74
CA ASN A 502 -2.85 -23.59 -14.98
C ASN A 502 -1.63 -22.69 -14.84
N TYR A 503 -0.70 -22.75 -15.79
CA TYR A 503 0.37 -21.78 -15.92
C TYR A 503 0.84 -21.69 -17.36
N VAL A 504 0.77 -20.49 -17.93
CA VAL A 504 1.21 -20.20 -19.30
C VAL A 504 2.14 -18.97 -19.36
N GLY A 505 2.64 -18.52 -18.21
CA GLY A 505 3.47 -17.32 -18.06
C GLY A 505 2.72 -16.16 -17.39
N GLU A 506 3.29 -14.96 -17.47
CA GLU A 506 2.64 -13.71 -17.08
C GLU A 506 1.26 -13.60 -17.75
N PHE A 507 0.25 -13.15 -17.01
CA PHE A 507 -1.15 -13.11 -17.43
C PHE A 507 -1.81 -14.48 -17.66
N THR A 508 -1.40 -15.52 -16.93
CA THR A 508 -2.16 -16.78 -16.90
C THR A 508 -3.62 -16.49 -16.51
N PRO A 509 -4.62 -16.83 -17.35
CA PRO A 509 -6.00 -16.42 -17.09
C PRO A 509 -6.60 -17.08 -15.84
N PRO A 510 -7.51 -16.39 -15.12
CA PRO A 510 -8.26 -16.98 -14.02
C PRO A 510 -9.03 -18.24 -14.44
N SER A 511 -9.16 -19.19 -13.51
CA SER A 511 -9.86 -20.46 -13.74
C SER A 511 -10.64 -20.94 -12.52
N VAL A 512 -11.69 -21.73 -12.77
CA VAL A 512 -12.63 -22.23 -11.75
C VAL A 512 -12.42 -23.71 -11.44
N ASP A 513 -12.10 -24.50 -12.47
CA ASP A 513 -11.94 -25.95 -12.38
C ASP A 513 -10.65 -26.36 -11.67
N LYS A 514 -9.58 -25.60 -11.87
CA LYS A 514 -8.27 -25.78 -11.23
C LYS A 514 -7.68 -24.43 -10.82
N PRO A 515 -6.72 -24.42 -9.89
CA PRO A 515 -5.97 -23.22 -9.59
C PRO A 515 -5.09 -22.77 -10.76
N TRP A 516 -4.71 -21.50 -10.81
CA TRP A 516 -3.64 -20.99 -11.66
C TRP A 516 -2.47 -20.48 -10.83
N ILE A 517 -1.31 -20.35 -11.47
CA ILE A 517 -0.15 -19.67 -10.91
C ILE A 517 -0.11 -18.26 -11.48
N GLU A 518 -0.09 -17.27 -10.60
CA GLU A 518 0.14 -15.88 -10.94
C GLU A 518 1.61 -15.54 -10.67
N TYR A 519 2.31 -15.07 -11.71
CA TYR A 519 3.75 -14.81 -11.64
C TYR A 519 4.18 -13.69 -12.60
N PRO A 520 4.72 -12.56 -12.10
CA PRO A 520 4.84 -12.22 -10.66
C PRO A 520 3.46 -12.19 -9.97
N GLY A 521 3.38 -12.48 -8.67
CA GLY A 521 2.10 -12.41 -7.95
C GLY A 521 1.65 -10.97 -7.67
N TYR A 522 0.51 -10.79 -7.00
CA TYR A 522 -0.02 -9.46 -6.64
C TYR A 522 0.89 -8.67 -5.68
N ASN A 523 1.74 -9.34 -4.88
CA ASN A 523 2.79 -8.68 -4.10
C ASN A 523 4.12 -8.56 -4.89
N GLY A 524 4.10 -8.84 -6.18
CA GLY A 524 5.25 -8.96 -7.08
C GLY A 524 5.69 -7.62 -7.67
N GLY A 525 6.80 -7.61 -8.43
CA GLY A 525 7.33 -6.39 -9.04
C GLY A 525 7.67 -5.33 -7.99
N SER A 526 7.48 -4.05 -8.32
CA SER A 526 7.60 -2.96 -7.35
C SER A 526 6.24 -2.64 -6.75
N ASP A 527 6.19 -2.64 -5.42
CA ASP A 527 5.00 -2.35 -4.63
C ASP A 527 5.07 -0.89 -4.07
N TRP A 528 4.46 -0.60 -2.92
CA TRP A 528 4.28 0.75 -2.39
C TRP A 528 5.56 1.49 -2.01
N GLY A 529 6.66 0.75 -1.80
CA GLY A 529 7.99 1.32 -1.54
C GLY A 529 8.48 2.29 -2.62
N SER A 530 8.00 2.11 -3.86
CA SER A 530 8.38 2.91 -5.03
C SER A 530 9.87 2.79 -5.35
N MET A 531 10.40 3.70 -6.18
CA MET A 531 11.83 3.75 -6.52
C MET A 531 12.48 5.02 -5.97
N SER A 532 13.79 4.99 -5.77
CA SER A 532 14.58 6.16 -5.40
C SER A 532 15.53 6.55 -6.53
N TYR A 533 15.68 7.84 -6.81
CA TYR A 533 16.44 8.34 -7.95
C TYR A 533 17.46 9.39 -7.51
N ASP A 534 18.75 9.10 -7.70
CA ASP A 534 19.80 10.09 -7.52
C ASP A 534 19.92 10.95 -8.79
N GLU A 535 19.43 12.18 -8.71
CA GLU A 535 19.49 13.17 -9.79
C GLU A 535 20.93 13.55 -10.21
N LYS A 536 21.89 13.48 -9.29
CA LYS A 536 23.29 13.83 -9.55
C LYS A 536 23.98 12.73 -10.33
N SER A 537 23.94 11.48 -9.88
CA SER A 537 24.54 10.36 -10.60
C SER A 537 23.68 9.88 -11.78
N GLY A 538 22.37 10.06 -11.72
CA GLY A 538 21.41 9.52 -12.68
C GLY A 538 21.06 8.05 -12.43
N ILE A 539 21.26 7.55 -11.21
CA ILE A 539 21.01 6.16 -10.86
C ILE A 539 19.61 6.01 -10.26
N LEU A 540 18.83 5.09 -10.81
CA LEU A 540 17.53 4.67 -10.29
C LEU A 540 17.69 3.36 -9.53
N ILE A 541 17.22 3.31 -8.29
CA ILE A 541 17.23 2.12 -7.45
C ILE A 541 15.81 1.56 -7.34
N ALA A 542 15.69 0.26 -7.58
CA ALA A 542 14.44 -0.46 -7.54
C ALA A 542 14.59 -1.77 -6.75
N ASN A 543 13.86 -1.88 -5.65
CA ASN A 543 13.58 -3.18 -5.04
C ASN A 543 12.28 -3.76 -5.61
N TRP A 544 12.25 -5.08 -5.74
CA TRP A 544 11.13 -5.78 -6.38
C TRP A 544 10.96 -7.22 -5.89
N ASN A 545 9.75 -7.75 -6.02
CA ASN A 545 9.33 -9.07 -5.60
C ASN A 545 9.08 -10.01 -6.79
N ILE A 546 9.32 -11.30 -6.58
CA ILE A 546 9.03 -12.40 -7.52
C ILE A 546 8.47 -13.60 -6.76
N THR A 547 7.47 -13.33 -5.93
CA THR A 547 6.77 -14.36 -5.17
C THR A 547 5.52 -14.78 -5.97
N PRO A 548 5.44 -16.03 -6.46
CA PRO A 548 4.24 -16.52 -7.15
C PRO A 548 3.07 -16.74 -6.20
N MET A 549 1.86 -16.48 -6.70
CA MET A 549 0.60 -16.81 -6.04
C MET A 549 -0.07 -18.01 -6.69
N TYR A 550 -0.98 -18.62 -5.94
CA TYR A 550 -1.69 -19.84 -6.28
C TYR A 550 -3.18 -19.65 -6.02
N ASP A 551 -3.88 -19.37 -7.11
CA ASP A 551 -5.17 -18.70 -7.03
C ASP A 551 -6.25 -19.55 -7.71
N GLN A 552 -7.49 -19.46 -7.24
CA GLN A 552 -8.60 -20.18 -7.84
C GLN A 552 -9.92 -19.45 -7.62
N LEU A 553 -10.64 -19.18 -8.71
CA LEU A 553 -12.02 -18.73 -8.63
C LEU A 553 -12.86 -19.91 -8.16
N VAL A 554 -13.69 -19.68 -7.16
CA VAL A 554 -14.60 -20.68 -6.62
C VAL A 554 -16.03 -20.24 -6.87
N THR A 555 -16.92 -21.16 -7.25
CA THR A 555 -18.33 -20.83 -7.44
C THR A 555 -18.91 -20.21 -6.17
N ARG A 556 -19.94 -19.36 -6.29
CA ARG A 556 -20.61 -18.75 -5.13
C ARG A 556 -20.95 -19.76 -4.03
N LYS A 557 -21.58 -20.88 -4.40
CA LYS A 557 -21.88 -22.00 -3.47
C LYS A 557 -20.65 -22.57 -2.75
N LYS A 558 -19.48 -22.60 -3.39
CA LYS A 558 -18.23 -23.05 -2.77
C LYS A 558 -17.63 -21.95 -1.88
N ALA A 559 -17.67 -20.69 -2.30
CA ALA A 559 -17.27 -19.54 -1.48
C ALA A 559 -18.05 -19.51 -0.15
N ASP A 560 -19.36 -19.69 -0.18
CA ASP A 560 -20.23 -19.70 1.00
C ASP A 560 -19.87 -20.85 1.96
N LYS A 561 -19.59 -22.03 1.40
CA LYS A 561 -19.13 -23.21 2.18
C LYS A 561 -17.76 -23.00 2.81
N LEU A 562 -16.90 -22.23 2.17
CA LEU A 562 -15.58 -21.83 2.69
C LEU A 562 -15.69 -20.69 3.71
N GLY A 563 -16.87 -20.08 3.87
CA GLY A 563 -17.08 -18.96 4.77
C GLY A 563 -16.48 -17.64 4.25
N LEU A 564 -16.33 -17.49 2.93
CA LEU A 564 -15.87 -16.25 2.31
C LEU A 564 -17.02 -15.24 2.30
N MET A 565 -17.15 -14.51 3.41
CA MET A 565 -18.18 -13.48 3.61
C MET A 565 -17.56 -12.08 3.48
N PRO A 566 -18.28 -11.09 2.92
CA PRO A 566 -17.82 -9.70 2.90
C PRO A 566 -17.85 -9.10 4.32
N ILE A 567 -17.02 -8.07 4.56
CA ILE A 567 -16.85 -7.42 5.87
C ILE A 567 -18.14 -6.89 6.52
N ASP A 568 -19.16 -6.58 5.72
CA ASP A 568 -20.47 -6.10 6.18
C ASP A 568 -21.52 -7.22 6.39
N ASP A 569 -21.15 -8.50 6.18
CA ASP A 569 -22.01 -9.63 6.51
C ASP A 569 -21.99 -9.93 8.02
N PRO A 570 -23.15 -10.20 8.66
CA PRO A 570 -23.20 -10.55 10.08
C PRO A 570 -22.40 -11.80 10.46
N ASN A 571 -22.11 -12.68 9.51
CA ASN A 571 -21.31 -13.89 9.70
C ASN A 571 -19.83 -13.70 9.34
N PHE A 572 -19.42 -12.48 8.96
CA PHE A 572 -18.03 -12.15 8.72
C PHE A 572 -17.19 -12.46 9.95
N LYS A 573 -16.11 -13.23 9.75
CA LYS A 573 -15.14 -13.53 10.78
C LYS A 573 -13.80 -12.92 10.35
N PRO A 574 -13.27 -11.94 11.11
CA PRO A 574 -11.93 -11.42 10.87
C PRO A 574 -10.91 -12.57 10.81
N GLY A 575 -10.24 -12.73 9.66
CA GLY A 575 -9.28 -13.80 9.38
C GLY A 575 -9.81 -15.03 8.60
N GLY A 576 -11.11 -15.12 8.31
CA GLY A 576 -11.71 -16.19 7.48
C GLY A 576 -11.69 -15.92 5.97
N GLY A 577 -11.67 -14.65 5.58
CA GLY A 577 -11.40 -14.14 4.23
C GLY A 577 -10.53 -12.90 4.39
N GLY A 578 -9.31 -12.94 3.88
CA GLY A 578 -8.33 -11.86 4.01
C GLY A 578 -8.57 -10.83 2.90
N ALA A 579 -8.45 -9.54 3.22
CA ALA A 579 -8.72 -8.50 2.25
C ALA A 579 -7.64 -8.41 1.14
N GLU A 580 -6.39 -8.79 1.42
CA GLU A 580 -5.34 -8.97 0.40
C GLU A 580 -5.17 -10.46 0.01
N GLY A 581 -6.20 -11.29 0.19
CA GLY A 581 -6.14 -12.73 -0.03
C GLY A 581 -7.47 -13.29 -0.52
N ASN A 582 -7.99 -14.33 0.16
CA ASN A 582 -9.29 -14.88 -0.20
C ASN A 582 -10.39 -13.82 -0.15
N GLY A 583 -10.92 -13.44 -1.31
CA GLY A 583 -11.99 -12.46 -1.45
C GLY A 583 -13.37 -13.10 -1.55
N ALA A 584 -14.33 -12.53 -0.84
CA ALA A 584 -15.74 -12.91 -0.97
C ALA A 584 -16.27 -12.53 -2.36
N MET A 585 -15.87 -11.37 -2.88
CA MET A 585 -16.32 -10.82 -4.16
C MET A 585 -17.85 -10.89 -4.31
N ASP A 586 -18.59 -10.56 -3.25
CA ASP A 586 -20.05 -10.71 -3.23
C ASP A 586 -20.72 -9.79 -4.28
N GLY A 587 -21.83 -10.23 -4.86
CA GLY A 587 -22.42 -9.62 -6.05
C GLY A 587 -21.79 -10.09 -7.37
N THR A 588 -20.89 -11.07 -7.33
CA THR A 588 -20.37 -11.78 -8.52
C THR A 588 -20.65 -13.29 -8.47
N PRO A 589 -20.59 -14.02 -9.61
CA PRO A 589 -20.77 -15.47 -9.63
C PRO A 589 -19.69 -16.27 -8.87
N TYR A 590 -18.57 -15.64 -8.46
CA TYR A 590 -17.38 -16.33 -7.95
C TYR A 590 -16.78 -15.65 -6.72
N GLY A 591 -16.37 -16.42 -5.71
CA GLY A 591 -15.37 -15.98 -4.75
C GLY A 591 -13.96 -16.29 -5.28
N ILE A 592 -12.92 -15.80 -4.61
CA ILE A 592 -11.53 -16.09 -4.95
C ILE A 592 -10.81 -16.70 -3.74
N VAL A 593 -10.00 -17.71 -3.99
CA VAL A 593 -9.02 -18.22 -3.03
C VAL A 593 -7.64 -17.83 -3.55
N VAL A 594 -6.85 -17.13 -2.74
CA VAL A 594 -5.49 -16.64 -3.06
C VAL A 594 -4.56 -17.13 -1.97
N THR A 595 -3.47 -17.79 -2.35
CA THR A 595 -2.43 -18.23 -1.41
C THR A 595 -1.05 -18.08 -2.02
N PRO A 596 0.00 -17.82 -1.23
CA PRO A 596 1.36 -17.97 -1.73
C PRO A 596 1.56 -19.36 -2.35
N PHE A 597 2.33 -19.44 -3.43
CA PHE A 597 2.68 -20.71 -4.05
C PHE A 597 3.74 -21.44 -3.23
N TRP A 598 3.33 -21.90 -2.04
CA TRP A 598 4.14 -22.61 -1.07
C TRP A 598 3.67 -24.05 -0.84
N ASP A 599 4.52 -24.83 -0.19
CA ASP A 599 4.16 -26.06 0.49
C ASP A 599 3.40 -25.72 1.78
N GLN A 600 2.13 -26.10 1.85
CA GLN A 600 1.26 -25.83 2.99
C GLN A 600 1.69 -26.54 4.29
N TYR A 601 2.52 -27.59 4.20
CA TYR A 601 2.98 -28.35 5.36
C TYR A 601 4.24 -27.76 5.98
N THR A 602 5.09 -27.14 5.16
CA THR A 602 6.36 -26.55 5.62
C THR A 602 6.41 -25.02 5.53
N GLY A 603 5.44 -24.39 4.88
CA GLY A 603 5.40 -22.93 4.66
C GLY A 603 6.46 -22.43 3.69
N MET A 604 7.18 -23.32 3.00
CA MET A 604 8.25 -22.95 2.07
C MET A 604 7.70 -22.65 0.68
N MET A 605 8.19 -21.61 0.04
CA MET A 605 7.89 -21.33 -1.37
C MET A 605 8.28 -22.50 -2.27
N CYS A 606 7.41 -22.81 -3.24
CA CYS A 606 7.60 -23.93 -4.15
C CYS A 606 8.57 -23.63 -5.31
N ASN A 607 8.70 -22.36 -5.72
CA ASN A 607 9.74 -21.96 -6.67
C ASN A 607 11.07 -21.75 -5.95
N ARG A 608 12.19 -22.07 -6.59
CA ARG A 608 13.52 -21.78 -6.05
C ARG A 608 13.74 -20.27 -5.84
N PRO A 609 14.53 -19.85 -4.83
CA PRO A 609 14.94 -18.46 -4.68
C PRO A 609 15.75 -17.96 -5.91
N PRO A 610 15.79 -16.65 -6.16
CA PRO A 610 15.33 -15.58 -5.28
C PRO A 610 13.81 -15.31 -5.30
N TYR A 611 13.29 -14.75 -4.20
CA TYR A 611 11.90 -14.27 -4.06
C TYR A 611 11.77 -12.74 -4.09
N GLY A 612 12.89 -12.04 -3.95
CA GLY A 612 13.00 -10.58 -3.95
C GLY A 612 14.40 -10.12 -4.31
N MET A 613 14.49 -8.97 -4.96
CA MET A 613 15.68 -8.47 -5.63
C MET A 613 15.80 -6.96 -5.44
N ILE A 614 17.02 -6.44 -5.64
CA ILE A 614 17.29 -5.01 -5.76
C ILE A 614 18.20 -4.77 -6.97
N THR A 615 17.90 -3.71 -7.71
CA THR A 615 18.53 -3.38 -8.99
C THR A 615 18.86 -1.88 -9.06
N ALA A 616 20.07 -1.54 -9.54
CA ALA A 616 20.43 -0.19 -9.94
C ALA A 616 20.40 -0.05 -11.47
N ILE A 617 19.83 1.04 -11.96
CA ILE A 617 19.66 1.33 -13.38
C ILE A 617 20.23 2.71 -13.68
N ASP A 618 21.11 2.79 -14.68
CA ASP A 618 21.62 4.05 -15.20
C ASP A 618 20.61 4.71 -16.13
N MET A 619 19.97 5.78 -15.67
CA MET A 619 18.97 6.52 -16.44
C MET A 619 19.57 7.49 -17.45
N LYS A 620 20.86 7.83 -17.35
CA LYS A 620 21.55 8.80 -18.21
C LYS A 620 22.14 8.16 -19.47
N HIS A 621 22.66 6.94 -19.39
CA HIS A 621 23.38 6.30 -20.49
C HIS A 621 22.67 5.05 -21.05
N GLY A 622 21.37 5.17 -21.29
CA GLY A 622 20.58 4.17 -22.03
C GLY A 622 19.91 3.11 -21.17
N GLN A 623 19.51 3.46 -19.93
CA GLN A 623 18.66 2.64 -19.07
C GLN A 623 19.24 1.25 -18.79
N LYS A 624 20.55 1.17 -18.55
CA LYS A 624 21.25 -0.11 -18.34
C LYS A 624 21.26 -0.50 -16.87
N VAL A 625 21.07 -1.79 -16.61
CA VAL A 625 21.31 -2.35 -15.27
C VAL A 625 22.80 -2.22 -14.95
N LEU A 626 23.12 -1.51 -13.87
CA LEU A 626 24.47 -1.36 -13.33
C LEU A 626 24.85 -2.58 -12.48
N TRP A 627 23.96 -2.96 -11.57
CA TRP A 627 24.07 -4.16 -10.75
C TRP A 627 22.67 -4.65 -10.34
N GLN A 628 22.59 -5.93 -9.95
CA GLN A 628 21.36 -6.57 -9.51
C GLN A 628 21.70 -7.77 -8.61
N HIS A 629 21.11 -7.82 -7.40
CA HIS A 629 21.33 -8.90 -6.44
C HIS A 629 20.06 -9.26 -5.66
N PRO A 630 19.98 -10.47 -5.07
CA PRO A 630 18.90 -10.83 -4.16
C PRO A 630 18.85 -9.89 -2.95
N LEU A 631 17.65 -9.42 -2.59
CA LEU A 631 17.45 -8.59 -1.40
C LEU A 631 16.91 -9.43 -0.24
N GLY A 632 17.75 -9.68 0.76
CA GLY A 632 17.35 -10.40 1.98
C GLY A 632 17.93 -11.81 2.11
N THR A 633 18.00 -12.26 3.37
CA THR A 633 18.66 -13.49 3.80
C THR A 633 17.70 -14.50 4.44
N ALA A 634 18.14 -15.74 4.54
CA ALA A 634 17.42 -16.80 5.25
C ALA A 634 17.35 -16.59 6.77
N ARG A 635 18.01 -15.57 7.33
CA ARG A 635 18.20 -15.39 8.78
C ARG A 635 16.89 -15.49 9.55
N ALA A 636 15.85 -14.76 9.14
CA ALA A 636 14.54 -14.74 9.80
C ALA A 636 13.48 -15.59 9.08
N ASN A 637 13.86 -16.32 8.02
CA ASN A 637 12.93 -17.01 7.12
C ASN A 637 13.26 -18.49 7.06
N GLY A 638 12.26 -19.36 7.23
CA GLY A 638 12.52 -20.80 7.18
C GLY A 638 11.31 -21.71 7.36
N PRO A 639 11.58 -23.02 7.44
CA PRO A 639 10.59 -24.08 7.62
C PRO A 639 9.65 -23.79 8.79
N TRP A 640 8.34 -23.98 8.58
CA TRP A 640 7.30 -23.80 9.60
C TRP A 640 7.26 -22.39 10.21
N GLY A 641 7.75 -21.39 9.47
CA GLY A 641 7.88 -20.01 9.96
C GLY A 641 9.00 -19.82 10.99
N LEU A 642 9.91 -20.80 11.13
CA LEU A 642 11.01 -20.71 12.08
C LEU A 642 12.23 -20.01 11.45
N PRO A 643 12.86 -19.07 12.18
CA PRO A 643 14.06 -18.41 11.70
C PRO A 643 15.23 -19.41 11.63
N THR A 644 15.95 -19.44 10.51
CA THR A 644 17.10 -20.36 10.35
C THR A 644 18.38 -19.85 10.98
N GLY A 645 18.51 -18.52 11.16
CA GLY A 645 19.76 -17.86 11.56
C GLY A 645 20.86 -17.88 10.50
N LEU A 646 20.61 -18.42 9.30
CA LEU A 646 21.61 -18.56 8.25
C LEU A 646 21.74 -17.27 7.43
N PRO A 647 22.97 -16.81 7.13
CA PRO A 647 23.20 -15.57 6.38
C PRO A 647 23.12 -15.77 4.86
N TRP A 648 22.44 -16.81 4.38
CA TRP A 648 22.36 -17.10 2.94
C TRP A 648 21.44 -16.10 2.26
N GLU A 649 21.95 -15.44 1.22
CA GLU A 649 21.16 -14.57 0.35
C GLU A 649 20.21 -15.42 -0.49
N ILE A 650 18.94 -15.37 -0.12
CA ILE A 650 17.87 -16.09 -0.80
C ILE A 650 16.89 -15.12 -1.47
N GLY A 651 17.07 -13.81 -1.32
CA GLY A 651 16.13 -12.81 -1.82
C GLY A 651 14.76 -13.02 -1.21
N THR A 652 14.42 -12.37 -0.12
CA THR A 652 13.15 -12.60 0.56
C THR A 652 12.08 -11.64 0.04
N PRO A 653 10.78 -11.93 0.23
CA PRO A 653 9.74 -10.93 0.00
C PRO A 653 10.11 -9.60 0.69
N ASN A 654 9.86 -8.48 0.01
CA ASN A 654 10.27 -7.17 0.46
C ASN A 654 9.22 -6.11 0.13
N ASN A 655 8.70 -5.42 1.16
CA ASN A 655 7.76 -4.31 1.02
C ASN A 655 8.33 -3.08 1.73
N GLY A 656 8.08 -1.89 1.19
CA GLY A 656 8.87 -0.68 1.50
C GLY A 656 9.97 -0.43 0.46
N GLY A 657 10.63 0.71 0.56
CA GLY A 657 11.51 1.26 -0.46
C GLY A 657 12.87 1.69 0.10
N SER A 658 13.67 2.31 -0.76
CA SER A 658 14.99 2.84 -0.43
C SER A 658 15.05 4.36 -0.36
N VAL A 659 16.10 4.87 0.27
CA VAL A 659 16.61 6.24 0.12
C VAL A 659 18.01 6.19 -0.47
N VAL A 660 18.33 7.14 -1.36
CA VAL A 660 19.69 7.37 -1.89
C VAL A 660 20.26 8.67 -1.33
N THR A 661 21.59 8.72 -1.19
CA THR A 661 22.29 9.84 -0.54
C THR A 661 23.46 10.32 -1.38
N GLY A 662 23.80 11.62 -1.26
CA GLY A 662 24.97 12.24 -1.90
C GLY A 662 26.31 11.65 -1.46
N GLY A 663 26.32 10.84 -0.40
CA GLY A 663 27.47 10.01 0.00
C GLY A 663 27.67 8.76 -0.85
N GLY A 664 26.79 8.45 -1.81
CA GLY A 664 26.87 7.26 -2.68
C GLY A 664 26.33 5.99 -2.01
N LEU A 665 25.34 6.13 -1.12
CA LEU A 665 24.72 5.01 -0.41
C LEU A 665 23.21 4.93 -0.65
N VAL A 666 22.75 3.69 -0.79
CA VAL A 666 21.35 3.27 -0.69
C VAL A 666 21.10 2.73 0.72
N PHE A 667 20.10 3.24 1.43
CA PHE A 667 19.58 2.61 2.64
C PHE A 667 18.24 1.92 2.37
N ILE A 668 18.08 0.69 2.84
CA ILE A 668 16.85 -0.11 2.65
C ILE A 668 16.65 -1.15 3.76
N ALA A 669 15.39 -1.36 4.18
CA ALA A 669 15.01 -2.31 5.23
C ALA A 669 13.82 -3.23 4.87
N ALA A 670 13.39 -3.21 3.61
CA ALA A 670 12.14 -3.80 3.14
C ALA A 670 12.02 -5.34 3.30
N ALA A 671 13.14 -6.06 3.27
CA ALA A 671 13.17 -7.52 3.32
C ALA A 671 12.65 -8.11 4.65
N THR A 672 11.99 -9.26 4.58
CA THR A 672 11.47 -9.97 5.77
C THR A 672 12.54 -10.55 6.70
N ASP A 673 13.83 -10.32 6.41
CA ASP A 673 14.93 -10.77 7.27
C ASP A 673 15.24 -9.83 8.44
N ASN A 674 14.46 -8.75 8.56
CA ASN A 674 14.47 -7.77 9.64
C ASN A 674 15.82 -7.06 9.76
N GLN A 675 16.38 -6.62 8.63
CA GLN A 675 17.64 -5.87 8.59
C GLN A 675 17.52 -4.59 7.79
N ILE A 676 18.07 -3.50 8.33
CA ILE A 676 18.44 -2.32 7.54
C ILE A 676 19.85 -2.52 6.99
N ARG A 677 20.07 -2.05 5.75
CA ARG A 677 21.34 -2.14 5.02
C ARG A 677 21.76 -0.76 4.53
N ALA A 678 23.07 -0.52 4.48
CA ALA A 678 23.68 0.48 3.63
C ALA A 678 24.39 -0.25 2.48
N ILE A 679 24.03 0.10 1.25
CA ILE A 679 24.56 -0.51 0.02
C ILE A 679 25.26 0.60 -0.76
N ASP A 680 26.49 0.36 -1.19
CA ASP A 680 27.20 1.24 -2.11
C ASP A 680 26.44 1.33 -3.43
N GLU A 681 26.01 2.54 -3.80
CA GLU A 681 25.12 2.81 -4.92
C GLU A 681 25.72 2.41 -6.28
N HIS A 682 27.05 2.47 -6.42
CA HIS A 682 27.72 2.21 -7.68
C HIS A 682 28.07 0.73 -7.87
N THR A 683 28.36 0.02 -6.77
CA THR A 683 28.87 -1.37 -6.81
C THR A 683 27.84 -2.41 -6.37
N GLY A 684 26.77 -2.00 -5.66
CA GLY A 684 25.78 -2.91 -5.09
C GLY A 684 26.27 -3.66 -3.84
N LYS A 685 27.46 -3.31 -3.32
CA LYS A 685 28.04 -3.98 -2.16
C LYS A 685 27.40 -3.49 -0.87
N VAL A 686 26.90 -4.41 -0.04
CA VAL A 686 26.50 -4.09 1.34
C VAL A 686 27.74 -3.71 2.14
N VAL A 687 27.81 -2.47 2.62
CA VAL A 687 28.94 -1.94 3.42
C VAL A 687 28.61 -1.89 4.92
N TRP A 688 27.33 -1.89 5.27
CA TRP A 688 26.86 -1.95 6.64
C TRP A 688 25.47 -2.60 6.71
N SER A 689 25.18 -3.24 7.84
CA SER A 689 23.82 -3.71 8.15
C SER A 689 23.60 -3.79 9.65
N ALA A 690 22.34 -3.68 10.07
CA ALA A 690 21.91 -3.88 11.44
C ALA A 690 20.61 -4.67 11.49
N VAL A 691 20.46 -5.51 12.52
CA VAL A 691 19.21 -6.21 12.81
C VAL A 691 18.24 -5.25 13.49
N LEU A 692 17.00 -5.24 13.03
CA LEU A 692 15.92 -4.44 13.55
C LEU A 692 15.11 -5.20 14.62
N PRO A 693 14.48 -4.48 15.57
CA PRO A 693 13.64 -5.06 16.63
C PRO A 693 12.35 -5.72 16.09
N GLY A 694 11.89 -5.28 14.93
CA GLY A 694 10.82 -5.88 14.14
C GLY A 694 11.10 -5.71 12.65
N GLY A 695 10.12 -6.03 11.81
CA GLY A 695 10.23 -5.81 10.36
C GLY A 695 10.36 -4.32 10.00
N GLY A 696 11.26 -4.01 9.07
CA GLY A 696 11.53 -2.66 8.57
C GLY A 696 10.78 -2.35 7.27
N GLN A 697 9.56 -2.86 7.11
CA GLN A 697 8.69 -2.60 5.95
C GLN A 697 8.14 -1.15 5.98
N ALA A 698 9.04 -0.18 6.04
CA ALA A 698 8.85 1.26 5.98
C ALA A 698 9.89 1.81 4.98
N ASN A 699 9.74 3.05 4.50
CA ASN A 699 10.86 3.69 3.79
C ASN A 699 11.82 4.31 4.82
N PRO A 700 13.13 4.04 4.74
CA PRO A 700 14.11 4.80 5.50
C PRO A 700 14.19 6.24 4.98
N MET A 701 14.60 7.16 5.85
CA MET A 701 14.87 8.54 5.50
C MET A 701 16.15 9.03 6.18
N THR A 702 16.73 10.12 5.68
CA THR A 702 17.92 10.73 6.27
C THR A 702 17.75 12.23 6.41
N TYR A 703 18.34 12.81 7.44
CA TYR A 703 18.27 14.24 7.75
C TYR A 703 19.55 14.70 8.46
N GLU A 704 19.73 16.02 8.55
CA GLU A 704 20.82 16.62 9.32
C GLU A 704 20.27 17.35 10.55
N ALA A 705 20.90 17.16 11.71
CA ALA A 705 20.64 17.93 12.91
C ALA A 705 21.94 18.19 13.69
N ASN A 706 22.14 19.43 14.14
CA ASN A 706 23.38 19.87 14.80
C ASN A 706 24.66 19.53 14.01
N GLY A 707 24.60 19.65 12.68
CA GLY A 707 25.75 19.41 11.80
C GLY A 707 26.10 17.93 11.58
N HIS A 708 25.24 17.00 12.01
CA HIS A 708 25.41 15.56 11.80
C HIS A 708 24.23 14.95 11.04
N GLN A 709 24.52 13.97 10.21
CA GLN A 709 23.60 13.18 9.42
C GLN A 709 23.09 11.98 10.22
N TYR A 710 21.77 11.80 10.18
CA TYR A 710 21.05 10.71 10.81
C TYR A 710 20.30 9.91 9.75
N VAL A 711 20.13 8.60 9.98
CA VAL A 711 19.31 7.70 9.16
C VAL A 711 18.25 7.07 10.05
N ALA A 712 16.98 7.27 9.72
CA ALA A 712 15.85 6.78 10.49
C ALA A 712 15.07 5.71 9.73
N ILE A 713 14.58 4.70 10.45
CA ILE A 713 13.71 3.64 9.93
C ILE A 713 12.67 3.24 10.96
N MET A 714 11.40 3.20 10.56
CA MET A 714 10.34 2.62 11.37
C MET A 714 10.43 1.09 11.28
N ALA A 715 10.71 0.44 12.40
CA ALA A 715 10.82 -1.01 12.52
C ALA A 715 9.58 -1.57 13.23
N GLY A 716 8.40 -1.37 12.65
CA GLY A 716 7.11 -1.72 13.27
C GLY A 716 6.69 -3.18 13.12
N GLY A 717 7.36 -3.94 12.24
CA GLY A 717 6.82 -5.21 11.78
C GLY A 717 5.65 -5.04 10.82
N HIS A 718 5.18 -6.17 10.29
CA HIS A 718 4.14 -6.22 9.27
C HIS A 718 3.40 -7.55 9.38
N HIS A 719 2.09 -7.48 9.64
CA HIS A 719 1.26 -8.67 9.87
C HIS A 719 1.19 -9.60 8.64
N PHE A 720 0.91 -9.04 7.46
CA PHE A 720 0.88 -9.78 6.18
C PHE A 720 2.20 -10.48 5.85
N MET A 721 3.33 -9.76 5.97
CA MET A 721 4.67 -10.30 5.69
C MET A 721 5.20 -11.20 6.83
N MET A 722 4.39 -11.41 7.88
CA MET A 722 4.69 -12.25 9.04
C MET A 722 5.99 -11.87 9.76
N THR A 723 6.34 -10.59 9.77
CA THR A 723 7.52 -10.11 10.50
C THR A 723 7.17 -9.79 11.96
N PRO A 724 8.14 -9.87 12.89
CA PRO A 724 7.88 -9.60 14.30
C PRO A 724 7.34 -8.17 14.52
N VAL A 725 6.31 -8.07 15.36
CA VAL A 725 5.70 -6.79 15.75
C VAL A 725 6.67 -6.00 16.63
N SER A 726 6.77 -4.70 16.36
CA SER A 726 7.50 -3.73 17.17
C SER A 726 6.81 -2.37 17.01
N ASP A 727 7.19 -1.40 17.84
CA ASP A 727 6.66 -0.03 17.80
C ASP A 727 7.78 1.01 17.70
N GLN A 728 8.99 0.56 17.33
CA GLN A 728 10.22 1.33 17.40
C GLN A 728 10.55 2.07 16.10
N LEU A 729 10.76 3.38 16.21
CA LEU A 729 11.60 4.13 15.28
C LEU A 729 13.06 3.99 15.72
N VAL A 730 13.92 3.49 14.85
CA VAL A 730 15.35 3.35 15.12
C VAL A 730 16.12 4.38 14.28
N VAL A 731 16.97 5.17 14.94
CA VAL A 731 17.77 6.20 14.29
C VAL A 731 19.25 5.91 14.47
N TYR A 732 20.01 6.00 13.38
CA TYR A 732 21.44 5.74 13.32
C TYR A 732 22.21 7.01 12.97
N ALA A 733 23.43 7.13 13.49
CA ALA A 733 24.38 8.19 13.12
C ALA A 733 25.83 7.70 13.31
N LEU A 734 26.80 8.51 12.88
CA LEU A 734 28.21 8.27 13.19
C LEU A 734 28.48 8.49 14.69
N PRO A 735 29.52 7.84 15.27
CA PRO A 735 29.72 7.82 16.72
C PRO A 735 29.86 9.18 17.41
N ASP A 736 30.35 10.19 16.72
CA ASP A 736 30.50 11.58 17.21
C ASP A 736 29.16 12.32 17.35
N ALA A 737 28.14 11.89 16.62
CA ALA A 737 26.78 12.41 16.74
C ALA A 737 25.96 11.74 17.87
N VAL A 738 26.40 10.59 18.38
CA VAL A 738 25.68 9.82 19.42
C VAL A 738 25.97 10.41 20.80
N LYS A 739 24.92 10.83 21.52
CA LYS A 739 25.01 11.46 22.84
C LYS A 739 24.86 10.49 24.01
#